data_AF-A0A7M7L5V3-F1
#
_entry.id   AF-A0A7M7L5V3-F1
#
_cell.length_a   1.000
_cell.length_b   1.000
_cell.length_c   1.000
_cell.angle_alpha   90.00
_cell.angle_beta   90.00
_cell.angle_gamma   90.00
#
_symmetry.space_group_name_H-M   'P 1'
#
loop_
_entity.id
_entity.type
_entity.pdbx_description
1 polymer ?
#
loop_
_entity_poly.entity_id
_entity_poly.type
_entity_poly.pdbx_seq_one_letter_code
_entity_poly.pdbx_strand_id
1 'polypeptide(L)'
;MNFNKRSEMNRTLAGKIEFKKLCDELEKVSKECDITKKAYILEQFIQKCRIMGHKLKTEFPDMDISFFPILKLILPDLERRHEAYNLKQKSLADLYIRVFCLGKNSKDAKNLKQYKAPIAKKIAGREKPKNDFAEKACYILRNRLPVENSDLTLEQINLFLNNISLKNKADRPKDEIFKFLLEKTNALEFKWITRIILKNLKLGITSKKILQVFHPDANSLFDVSSNLQHVCEKLYDPQLRYHCDIQVFSHFKPMLLERCQIENIKKLFNEKEQYFVQCKYDGERSQMHMKDGKYKYFTRQGYDITNYSGFGETSSSGFMSSVFDRLLNQEVKSVILDGELMGWHKEKKLLGSKGMNYDVKKLSENSHYQPCFVAFDIIMYNDILINNEPYEKRLEILKNIFKEEEGCLLLCKSNKISKSEELCNIFNESIKNKEEGIVVKKCDSKYKPNIRDGTGCYKIKAEYSEDLIQDIDLIILGGYYGDGKFIGLIRSFLMGVASSPKTSGENPTKFLSVVSVSNGLSMNALKELSKIFENKWETQRPTNVIPPKIDPPELWIRPENSIILTVKATEMIRSSDYPMGYSLRFPRVTNIRTDKPWYNVCTTNNLQSLIKDTCPIQKLTKRKVNYEDIEESEIKIPKTKKYYSRTKNKQTLIKPNIFVDSPIQLTRLFDDKEICVINGNNELPKERIEEILLQHRAKVVQNPLKENYCVIIGNVKTIKANNIIQNNNINKKYDIVTLDWFKRVTKEENWSSLQDFLPWDLICSRESTRQRLAQYYDDYYDHYTIDANEETLLRSFKKLEKTENHIEEKHSCKTCDELS
;
A
#
# COMPACT_ATOMS: atom_id res chain seq x y z
N MET A 1 -10.17 -35.44 24.34
CA MET A 1 -10.43 -34.98 22.95
C MET A 1 -10.82 -36.21 22.16
N ASN A 2 -12.11 -36.44 21.89
CA ASN A 2 -12.56 -37.68 21.24
C ASN A 2 -12.34 -37.61 19.72
N PHE A 3 -11.09 -37.79 19.28
CA PHE A 3 -10.76 -38.09 17.88
C PHE A 3 -11.31 -39.46 17.41
N ASN A 4 -12.03 -40.17 18.29
CA ASN A 4 -12.60 -41.49 18.07
C ASN A 4 -14.05 -41.49 17.57
N LYS A 5 -14.67 -40.35 17.26
CA LYS A 5 -15.93 -40.31 16.46
C LYS A 5 -15.64 -40.61 14.97
N ARG A 6 -15.00 -41.75 14.69
CA ARG A 6 -14.63 -42.18 13.33
C ARG A 6 -15.84 -42.40 12.41
N SER A 7 -17.03 -42.66 12.95
CA SER A 7 -18.24 -42.94 12.16
C SER A 7 -18.87 -41.70 11.52
N GLU A 8 -18.94 -40.57 12.23
CA GLU A 8 -19.45 -39.29 11.69
C GLU A 8 -18.43 -38.61 10.76
N MET A 9 -17.13 -38.62 11.12
CA MET A 9 -16.07 -38.00 10.31
C MET A 9 -15.85 -38.70 8.97
N ASN A 10 -16.26 -39.96 8.83
CA ASN A 10 -16.17 -40.71 7.57
C ASN A 10 -17.24 -40.33 6.53
N ARG A 11 -18.15 -39.40 6.86
CA ARG A 11 -19.28 -38.97 6.00
C ARG A 11 -19.09 -37.59 5.37
N THR A 12 -17.90 -37.00 5.43
CA THR A 12 -17.60 -35.73 4.77
C THR A 12 -16.45 -35.89 3.78
N LEU A 13 -16.45 -35.07 2.72
CA LEU A 13 -15.34 -35.02 1.77
C LEU A 13 -14.01 -34.67 2.48
N ALA A 14 -14.05 -33.73 3.42
CA ALA A 14 -12.87 -33.33 4.20
C ALA A 14 -12.34 -34.44 5.13
N GLY A 15 -13.21 -35.34 5.59
CA GLY A 15 -12.82 -36.53 6.36
C GLY A 15 -12.17 -37.63 5.53
N LYS A 16 -12.32 -37.61 4.20
CA LYS A 16 -11.64 -38.53 3.27
C LYS A 16 -10.31 -38.02 2.74
N ILE A 17 -9.95 -36.76 3.02
CA ILE A 17 -8.71 -36.15 2.57
C ILE A 17 -7.74 -36.02 3.74
N GLU A 18 -6.59 -36.69 3.64
CA GLU A 18 -5.47 -36.49 4.55
C GLU A 18 -4.91 -35.07 4.45
N PHE A 19 -4.62 -34.46 5.60
CA PHE A 19 -4.04 -33.14 5.71
C PHE A 19 -2.66 -33.04 5.05
N LYS A 20 -1.90 -34.13 5.07
CA LYS A 20 -0.61 -34.24 4.36
C LYS A 20 -0.75 -33.94 2.87
N LYS A 21 -1.81 -34.40 2.21
CA LYS A 21 -2.06 -34.14 0.78
C LYS A 21 -2.23 -32.65 0.51
N LEU A 22 -2.99 -31.95 1.35
CA LEU A 22 -3.12 -30.49 1.25
C LEU A 22 -1.76 -29.80 1.48
N CYS A 23 -1.01 -30.24 2.48
CA CYS A 23 0.31 -29.69 2.79
C CYS A 23 1.31 -29.83 1.63
N ASP A 24 1.29 -30.96 0.92
CA ASP A 24 2.13 -31.18 -0.25
C ASP A 24 1.77 -30.26 -1.42
N GLU A 25 0.48 -30.05 -1.69
CA GLU A 25 0.04 -29.12 -2.72
C GLU A 25 0.37 -27.68 -2.36
N LEU A 26 0.14 -27.25 -1.11
CA LEU A 26 0.55 -25.93 -0.64
C LEU A 26 2.07 -25.74 -0.71
N GLU A 27 2.85 -26.79 -0.47
CA GLU A 27 4.31 -26.75 -0.61
C GLU A 27 4.74 -26.53 -2.06
N LYS A 28 4.14 -27.26 -3.01
CA LYS A 28 4.38 -27.07 -4.45
C LYS A 28 4.06 -25.64 -4.87
N VAL A 29 2.90 -25.13 -4.47
CA VAL A 29 2.48 -23.74 -4.74
C VAL A 29 3.48 -22.76 -4.14
N SER A 30 3.94 -22.96 -2.90
CA SER A 30 4.85 -22.03 -2.23
C SER A 30 6.24 -21.93 -2.90
N LYS A 31 6.72 -23.04 -3.48
CA LYS A 31 8.05 -23.13 -4.13
C LYS A 31 8.07 -22.57 -5.55
N GLU A 32 6.94 -22.59 -6.25
CA GLU A 32 6.80 -22.01 -7.58
C GLU A 32 6.96 -20.48 -7.53
N CYS A 33 7.52 -19.87 -8.58
CA CYS A 33 7.66 -18.42 -8.71
C CYS A 33 6.56 -17.81 -9.58
N ASP A 34 6.10 -18.55 -10.60
CA ASP A 34 5.12 -18.08 -11.57
C ASP A 34 3.68 -18.15 -11.03
N ILE A 35 2.95 -17.04 -11.11
CA ILE A 35 1.59 -16.92 -10.55
C ILE A 35 0.59 -17.80 -11.31
N THR A 36 0.76 -17.98 -12.62
CA THR A 36 -0.11 -18.81 -13.45
C THR A 36 0.08 -20.29 -13.13
N LYS A 37 1.33 -20.74 -12.96
CA LYS A 37 1.63 -22.11 -12.52
C LYS A 37 1.12 -22.39 -11.10
N LYS A 38 1.25 -21.42 -10.18
CA LYS A 38 0.64 -21.52 -8.83
C LYS A 38 -0.87 -21.72 -8.91
N ALA A 39 -1.55 -20.94 -9.74
CA ALA A 39 -2.99 -21.05 -9.96
C ALA A 39 -3.37 -22.42 -10.52
N TYR A 40 -2.61 -22.91 -11.51
CA TYR A 40 -2.82 -24.23 -12.09
C TYR A 40 -2.67 -25.37 -11.08
N ILE A 41 -1.65 -25.35 -10.21
CA ILE A 41 -1.49 -26.39 -9.16
C ILE A 41 -2.72 -26.42 -8.24
N LEU A 42 -3.22 -25.25 -7.83
CA LEU A 42 -4.42 -25.15 -7.00
C LEU A 42 -5.67 -25.63 -7.74
N GLU A 43 -5.81 -25.29 -9.02
CA GLU A 43 -6.91 -25.74 -9.87
C GLU A 43 -6.94 -27.27 -9.96
N GLN A 44 -5.80 -27.90 -10.20
CA GLN A 44 -5.69 -29.35 -10.24
C GLN A 44 -6.06 -30.01 -8.90
N PHE A 45 -5.66 -29.42 -7.78
CA PHE A 45 -6.06 -29.90 -6.46
C PHE A 45 -7.57 -29.77 -6.22
N ILE A 46 -8.16 -28.62 -6.55
CA ILE A 46 -9.60 -28.37 -6.43
C ILE A 46 -10.39 -29.36 -7.30
N GLN A 47 -9.95 -29.59 -8.54
CA GLN A 47 -10.59 -30.51 -9.46
C GLN A 47 -10.53 -31.96 -8.97
N LYS A 48 -9.39 -32.40 -8.45
CA LYS A 48 -9.27 -33.74 -7.82
C LYS A 48 -10.23 -33.92 -6.66
N CYS A 49 -10.37 -32.89 -5.82
CA CYS A 49 -11.30 -32.91 -4.70
C CYS A 49 -12.76 -32.93 -5.16
N ARG A 50 -13.13 -32.17 -6.20
CA ARG A 50 -14.47 -32.21 -6.82
C ARG A 50 -14.80 -33.60 -7.38
N ILE A 51 -13.89 -34.19 -8.15
CA ILE A 51 -14.06 -35.55 -8.70
C ILE A 51 -14.26 -36.57 -7.58
N MET A 52 -13.45 -36.49 -6.52
CA MET A 52 -13.60 -37.37 -5.37
C MET A 52 -14.94 -37.17 -4.66
N GLY A 53 -15.38 -35.91 -4.48
CA GLY A 53 -16.70 -35.59 -3.95
C GLY A 53 -17.83 -36.20 -4.77
N HIS A 54 -17.81 -36.05 -6.09
CA HIS A 54 -18.82 -36.65 -6.97
C HIS A 54 -18.87 -38.18 -6.88
N LYS A 55 -17.71 -38.85 -6.89
CA LYS A 55 -17.64 -40.31 -6.73
C LYS A 55 -18.26 -40.76 -5.42
N LEU A 56 -17.84 -40.14 -4.33
CA LEU A 56 -18.35 -40.47 -3.01
C LEU A 56 -19.83 -40.13 -2.83
N LYS A 57 -20.35 -39.07 -3.46
CA LYS A 57 -21.79 -38.73 -3.45
C LYS A 57 -22.62 -39.76 -4.23
N THR A 58 -22.02 -40.35 -5.27
CA THR A 58 -22.63 -41.42 -6.06
C THR A 58 -22.69 -42.72 -5.26
N GLU A 59 -21.62 -43.05 -4.54
CA GLU A 59 -21.57 -44.24 -3.66
C GLU A 59 -22.42 -44.05 -2.38
N PHE A 60 -22.43 -42.84 -1.82
CA PHE A 60 -23.11 -42.51 -0.57
C PHE A 60 -23.93 -41.22 -0.76
N PRO A 61 -25.23 -41.32 -1.12
CA PRO A 61 -26.08 -40.16 -1.41
C PRO A 61 -26.17 -39.13 -0.28
N ASP A 62 -26.10 -39.56 0.99
CA ASP A 62 -26.19 -38.69 2.16
C ASP A 62 -24.88 -37.98 2.53
N MET A 63 -23.80 -38.23 1.78
CA MET A 63 -22.49 -37.72 2.16
C MET A 63 -22.38 -36.20 1.95
N ASP A 64 -21.75 -35.49 2.89
CA ASP A 64 -21.48 -34.06 2.77
C ASP A 64 -20.23 -33.81 1.91
N ILE A 65 -20.45 -33.24 0.73
CA ILE A 65 -19.41 -32.91 -0.24
C ILE A 65 -19.02 -31.43 -0.24
N SER A 66 -19.40 -30.69 0.80
CA SER A 66 -19.07 -29.27 0.93
C SER A 66 -17.57 -29.03 0.76
N PHE A 67 -17.22 -28.09 -0.12
CA PHE A 67 -15.84 -27.69 -0.33
C PHE A 67 -15.35 -26.68 0.73
N PHE A 68 -16.27 -26.15 1.53
CA PHE A 68 -15.98 -25.11 2.51
C PHE A 68 -14.90 -25.51 3.55
N PRO A 69 -14.93 -26.72 4.16
CA PRO A 69 -13.89 -27.13 5.11
C PRO A 69 -12.49 -27.22 4.50
N ILE A 70 -12.39 -27.38 3.17
CA ILE A 70 -11.12 -27.40 2.43
C ILE A 70 -10.69 -25.96 2.11
N LEU A 71 -11.58 -25.17 1.51
CA LEU A 71 -11.26 -23.81 1.06
C LEU A 71 -10.90 -22.89 2.22
N LYS A 72 -11.52 -23.05 3.39
CA LYS A 72 -11.17 -22.24 4.58
C LYS A 72 -9.77 -22.51 5.12
N LEU A 73 -9.17 -23.68 4.85
CA LEU A 73 -7.78 -23.98 5.18
C LEU A 73 -6.81 -23.35 4.17
N ILE A 74 -7.25 -23.16 2.91
CA ILE A 74 -6.50 -22.48 1.84
C ILE A 74 -6.62 -20.95 1.95
N LEU A 75 -7.78 -20.45 2.42
CA LEU A 75 -8.10 -19.03 2.59
C LEU A 75 -8.45 -18.70 4.06
N PRO A 76 -7.56 -18.98 5.03
CA PRO A 76 -7.86 -18.78 6.45
C PRO A 76 -8.00 -17.30 6.82
N ASP A 77 -7.45 -16.40 5.99
CA ASP A 77 -7.58 -14.94 6.09
C ASP A 77 -8.97 -14.44 5.70
N LEU A 78 -9.78 -15.23 4.99
CA LEU A 78 -11.16 -14.89 4.63
C LEU A 78 -12.19 -15.52 5.58
N GLU A 79 -11.79 -16.45 6.44
CA GLU A 79 -12.67 -17.05 7.44
C GLU A 79 -12.95 -16.08 8.61
N ARG A 80 -14.24 -15.87 8.88
CA ARG A 80 -14.76 -14.85 9.82
C ARG A 80 -15.72 -15.39 10.87
N ARG A 81 -16.26 -16.61 10.71
CA ARG A 81 -17.27 -17.18 11.62
C ARG A 81 -16.65 -17.72 12.90
N HIS A 82 -15.38 -18.10 12.86
CA HIS A 82 -14.65 -18.48 14.07
C HIS A 82 -14.18 -17.25 14.82
N GLU A 83 -14.45 -17.23 16.13
CA GLU A 83 -13.81 -16.31 17.07
C GLU A 83 -12.31 -16.37 16.91
N ALA A 84 -11.66 -15.22 17.12
CA ALA A 84 -10.21 -15.12 16.98
C ALA A 84 -9.50 -16.16 17.85
N TYR A 85 -8.50 -16.84 17.30
CA TYR A 85 -7.69 -17.78 18.09
C TYR A 85 -6.87 -17.07 19.19
N ASN A 86 -6.69 -15.74 19.06
CA ASN A 86 -5.80 -14.90 19.86
C ASN A 86 -4.37 -15.46 19.96
N LEU A 87 -3.92 -16.08 18.87
CA LEU A 87 -2.60 -16.68 18.75
C LEU A 87 -1.82 -15.94 17.66
N LYS A 88 -0.93 -15.04 18.09
CA LYS A 88 0.09 -14.41 17.24
C LYS A 88 1.44 -15.10 17.46
N GLN A 89 2.46 -14.71 16.71
CA GLN A 89 3.79 -15.32 16.73
C GLN A 89 4.40 -15.36 18.15
N LYS A 90 4.31 -14.27 18.93
CA LYS A 90 4.85 -14.21 20.31
C LYS A 90 4.14 -15.19 21.25
N SER A 91 2.81 -15.19 21.27
CA SER A 91 2.01 -16.12 22.08
C SER A 91 2.15 -17.58 21.62
N LEU A 92 2.31 -17.83 20.31
CA LEU A 92 2.59 -19.16 19.77
C LEU A 92 3.99 -19.64 20.16
N ALA A 93 4.99 -18.76 20.14
CA ALA A 93 6.33 -19.10 20.63
C ALA A 93 6.27 -19.53 22.10
N ASP A 94 5.58 -18.76 22.95
CA ASP A 94 5.39 -19.11 24.36
C ASP A 94 4.62 -20.43 24.53
N LEU A 95 3.60 -20.68 23.72
CA LEU A 95 2.84 -21.93 23.72
C LEU A 95 3.71 -23.12 23.31
N TYR A 96 4.47 -23.01 22.21
CA TYR A 96 5.37 -24.08 21.77
C TYR A 96 6.47 -24.37 22.78
N ILE A 97 7.01 -23.34 23.44
CA ILE A 97 7.98 -23.53 24.53
C ILE A 97 7.40 -24.38 25.65
N ARG A 98 6.14 -24.16 26.03
CA ARG A 98 5.45 -24.95 27.06
C ARG A 98 5.12 -26.36 26.58
N VAL A 99 4.54 -26.50 25.39
CA VAL A 99 4.10 -27.79 24.83
C VAL A 99 5.29 -28.74 24.59
N PHE A 100 6.42 -28.22 24.11
CA PHE A 100 7.65 -29.01 23.90
C PHE A 100 8.58 -29.02 25.13
N CYS A 101 8.13 -28.50 26.27
CA CYS A 101 8.90 -28.43 27.52
C CYS A 101 10.32 -27.85 27.36
N LEU A 102 10.47 -26.81 26.52
CA LEU A 102 11.77 -26.18 26.32
C LEU A 102 12.17 -25.35 27.55
N GLY A 103 13.41 -25.51 28.02
CA GLY A 103 13.94 -24.67 29.10
C GLY A 103 13.83 -23.18 28.72
N LYS A 104 13.31 -22.34 29.64
CA LYS A 104 13.00 -20.92 29.37
C LYS A 104 14.20 -20.12 28.83
N ASN A 105 15.41 -20.49 29.26
CA ASN A 105 16.67 -19.84 28.86
C ASN A 105 17.42 -20.58 27.75
N SER A 106 16.86 -21.69 27.22
CA SER A 106 17.46 -22.45 26.15
C SER A 106 17.61 -21.62 24.87
N LYS A 107 18.59 -21.98 24.04
CA LYS A 107 18.82 -21.34 22.74
C LYS A 107 17.58 -21.44 21.83
N ASP A 108 16.90 -22.59 21.85
CA ASP A 108 15.67 -22.83 21.08
C ASP A 108 14.54 -21.90 21.51
N ALA A 109 14.29 -21.78 22.82
CA ALA A 109 13.27 -20.88 23.37
C ALA A 109 13.54 -19.41 23.02
N LYS A 110 14.80 -18.96 23.17
CA LYS A 110 15.21 -17.59 22.78
C LYS A 110 15.00 -17.36 21.29
N ASN A 111 15.37 -18.32 20.43
CA ASN A 111 15.22 -18.21 18.98
C ASN A 111 13.75 -18.20 18.53
N LEU A 112 12.87 -18.95 19.20
CA LEU A 112 11.42 -18.93 18.93
C LEU A 112 10.82 -17.56 19.28
N LYS A 113 11.19 -16.98 20.43
CA LYS A 113 10.71 -15.64 20.83
C LYS A 113 11.27 -14.54 19.92
N GLN A 114 12.56 -14.61 19.58
CA GLN A 114 13.25 -13.68 18.68
C GLN A 114 13.20 -14.17 17.23
N TYR A 115 12.01 -14.56 16.76
CA TYR A 115 11.87 -15.18 15.44
C TYR A 115 12.27 -14.25 14.29
N LYS A 116 12.13 -12.93 14.46
CA LYS A 116 12.49 -11.93 13.44
C LYS A 116 14.00 -11.70 13.29
N ALA A 117 14.78 -12.03 14.32
CA ALA A 117 16.24 -11.91 14.28
C ALA A 117 16.86 -13.00 13.38
N PRO A 118 17.99 -12.71 12.70
CA PRO A 118 18.68 -13.71 11.88
C PRO A 118 19.22 -14.85 12.77
N ILE A 119 19.23 -16.07 12.24
CA ILE A 119 19.85 -17.21 12.95
C ILE A 119 21.36 -17.12 12.75
N ALA A 120 22.13 -17.16 13.84
CA ALA A 120 23.58 -16.92 13.90
C ALA A 120 24.48 -17.97 13.20
N LYS A 121 24.01 -18.72 12.20
CA LYS A 121 24.86 -19.65 11.43
C LYS A 121 24.77 -19.33 9.93
N LYS A 122 25.75 -18.55 9.43
CA LYS A 122 26.19 -18.64 8.04
C LYS A 122 26.93 -19.96 7.87
N ILE A 123 26.23 -21.03 7.53
CA ILE A 123 26.90 -22.19 6.91
C ILE A 123 26.97 -21.92 5.42
N ALA A 124 28.14 -22.17 4.85
CA ALA A 124 28.49 -21.94 3.46
C ALA A 124 27.42 -22.43 2.49
N GLY A 125 26.94 -21.52 1.63
CA GLY A 125 26.24 -21.85 0.39
C GLY A 125 24.79 -22.37 0.53
N ARG A 126 23.85 -21.58 0.02
CA ARG A 126 22.52 -22.02 -0.48
C ARG A 126 21.36 -22.30 0.49
N GLU A 127 21.34 -21.80 1.74
CA GLU A 127 20.05 -21.66 2.44
C GLU A 127 19.53 -20.22 2.32
N LYS A 128 18.42 -20.04 1.56
CA LYS A 128 17.65 -18.80 1.58
C LYS A 128 17.22 -18.52 3.03
N PRO A 129 17.22 -17.25 3.48
CA PRO A 129 16.72 -16.91 4.81
C PRO A 129 15.30 -17.48 5.00
N LYS A 130 15.07 -18.15 6.14
CA LYS A 130 13.76 -18.67 6.54
C LYS A 130 12.87 -17.46 6.86
N ASN A 131 11.88 -17.22 6.00
CA ASN A 131 11.25 -15.90 5.84
C ASN A 131 9.97 -15.71 6.66
N ASP A 132 9.61 -16.66 7.51
CA ASP A 132 8.51 -16.50 8.47
C ASP A 132 8.68 -17.31 9.77
N PHE A 133 7.82 -17.01 10.75
CA PHE A 133 7.79 -17.70 12.05
C PHE A 133 7.58 -19.21 11.90
N ALA A 134 6.72 -19.65 10.98
CA ALA A 134 6.39 -21.06 10.81
C ALA A 134 7.60 -21.87 10.32
N GLU A 135 8.36 -21.38 9.35
CA GLU A 135 9.60 -22.03 8.90
C GLU A 135 10.65 -22.08 10.00
N LYS A 136 10.81 -20.99 10.77
CA LYS A 136 11.77 -20.94 11.86
C LYS A 136 11.39 -21.89 13.00
N ALA A 137 10.12 -21.91 13.39
CA ALA A 137 9.61 -22.83 14.41
C ALA A 137 9.77 -24.29 13.96
N CYS A 138 9.40 -24.60 12.71
CA CYS A 138 9.57 -25.92 12.13
C CYS A 138 11.04 -26.34 12.16
N TYR A 139 11.97 -25.47 11.76
CA TYR A 139 13.40 -25.77 11.79
C TYR A 139 13.94 -26.06 13.20
N ILE A 140 13.52 -25.27 14.20
CA ILE A 140 13.95 -25.43 15.59
C ILE A 140 13.40 -26.74 16.18
N LEU A 141 12.13 -27.05 15.88
CA LEU A 141 11.40 -28.14 16.52
C LEU A 141 11.41 -29.45 15.72
N ARG A 142 11.98 -29.48 14.50
CA ARG A 142 11.95 -30.66 13.60
C ARG A 142 12.39 -31.97 14.25
N ASN A 143 13.40 -31.92 15.12
CA ASN A 143 13.95 -33.10 15.80
C ASN A 143 13.07 -33.57 16.99
N ARG A 144 12.00 -32.83 17.31
CA ARG A 144 11.03 -33.13 18.38
C ARG A 144 9.66 -33.50 17.82
N LEU A 145 9.53 -33.53 16.49
CA LEU A 145 8.31 -33.89 15.78
C LEU A 145 8.48 -35.30 15.19
N PRO A 146 7.39 -36.07 15.07
CA PRO A 146 7.38 -37.33 14.34
C PRO A 146 7.97 -37.23 12.93
N VAL A 147 8.65 -38.29 12.49
CA VAL A 147 9.17 -38.43 11.12
C VAL A 147 8.10 -38.99 10.18
N GLU A 148 7.27 -39.90 10.69
CA GLU A 148 6.21 -40.55 9.93
C GLU A 148 5.07 -39.59 9.58
N ASN A 149 4.33 -39.92 8.53
CA ASN A 149 3.17 -39.15 8.13
C ASN A 149 2.02 -39.37 9.11
N SER A 150 1.30 -38.28 9.42
CA SER A 150 0.10 -38.38 10.25
C SER A 150 -1.06 -38.99 9.47
N ASP A 151 -1.99 -39.62 10.19
CA ASP A 151 -3.30 -40.06 9.70
C ASP A 151 -4.36 -38.93 9.80
N LEU A 152 -3.92 -37.68 10.03
CA LEU A 152 -4.84 -36.56 10.26
C LEU A 152 -5.54 -36.17 8.96
N THR A 153 -6.86 -36.02 9.05
CA THR A 153 -7.73 -35.59 7.97
C THR A 153 -7.99 -34.08 8.03
N LEU A 154 -8.45 -33.47 6.93
CA LEU A 154 -8.84 -32.06 6.92
C LEU A 154 -9.96 -31.76 7.94
N GLU A 155 -10.90 -32.70 8.12
CA GLU A 155 -11.95 -32.61 9.14
C GLU A 155 -11.37 -32.49 10.55
N GLN A 156 -10.39 -33.33 10.90
CA GLN A 156 -9.74 -33.30 12.22
C GLN A 156 -8.97 -32.00 12.46
N ILE A 157 -8.30 -31.44 11.44
CA ILE A 157 -7.66 -30.13 11.54
C ILE A 157 -8.71 -29.02 11.76
N ASN A 158 -9.84 -29.08 11.06
CA ASN A 158 -10.93 -28.14 11.26
C ASN A 158 -11.53 -28.23 12.67
N LEU A 159 -11.74 -29.44 13.20
CA LEU A 159 -12.18 -29.65 14.58
C LEU A 159 -11.16 -29.08 15.58
N PHE A 160 -9.87 -29.27 15.35
CA PHE A 160 -8.81 -28.68 16.17
C PHE A 160 -8.90 -27.15 16.19
N LEU A 161 -9.03 -26.50 15.02
CA LEU A 161 -9.16 -25.05 14.91
C LEU A 161 -10.42 -24.53 15.61
N ASN A 162 -11.55 -25.23 15.48
CA ASN A 162 -12.79 -24.91 16.19
C ASN A 162 -12.58 -24.96 17.71
N ASN A 163 -11.91 -26.00 18.20
CA ASN A 163 -11.64 -26.16 19.63
C ASN A 163 -10.69 -25.06 20.17
N ILE A 164 -9.71 -24.61 19.38
CA ILE A 164 -8.88 -23.44 19.75
C ILE A 164 -9.74 -22.20 19.94
N SER A 165 -10.65 -21.96 19.00
CA SER A 165 -11.58 -20.82 19.03
C SER A 165 -12.49 -20.88 20.26
N LEU A 166 -13.08 -22.04 20.56
CA LEU A 166 -13.92 -22.27 21.75
C LEU A 166 -13.16 -22.10 23.06
N LYS A 167 -11.96 -22.70 23.18
CA LYS A 167 -11.12 -22.53 24.37
C LYS A 167 -10.71 -21.06 24.55
N ASN A 168 -10.44 -20.33 23.48
CA ASN A 168 -10.15 -18.89 23.57
C ASN A 168 -11.35 -18.10 24.11
N LYS A 169 -12.57 -18.39 23.63
CA LYS A 169 -13.80 -17.75 24.12
C LYS A 169 -14.04 -18.01 25.60
N ALA A 170 -13.69 -19.20 26.09
CA ALA A 170 -13.81 -19.60 27.49
C ALA A 170 -12.59 -19.26 28.35
N ASP A 171 -11.60 -18.53 27.82
CA ASP A 171 -10.32 -18.20 28.46
C ASP A 171 -9.57 -19.42 29.06
N ARG A 172 -9.63 -20.55 28.35
CA ARG A 172 -9.01 -21.82 28.78
C ARG A 172 -7.64 -22.06 28.13
N PRO A 173 -6.71 -22.75 28.82
CA PRO A 173 -5.40 -23.07 28.27
C PRO A 173 -5.50 -24.00 27.06
N LYS A 174 -4.70 -23.70 26.03
CA LYS A 174 -4.71 -24.38 24.72
C LYS A 174 -3.69 -25.51 24.65
N ASP A 175 -2.81 -25.61 25.65
CA ASP A 175 -1.60 -26.43 25.69
C ASP A 175 -1.88 -27.91 25.43
N GLU A 176 -2.85 -28.53 26.12
CA GLU A 176 -3.22 -29.95 25.95
C GLU A 176 -3.67 -30.29 24.53
N ILE A 177 -4.45 -29.38 23.91
CA ILE A 177 -4.98 -29.58 22.56
C ILE A 177 -3.84 -29.54 21.54
N PHE A 178 -2.90 -28.61 21.72
CA PHE A 178 -1.69 -28.57 20.91
C PHE A 178 -0.82 -29.80 21.15
N LYS A 179 -0.62 -30.23 22.40
CA LYS A 179 0.17 -31.42 22.72
C LYS A 179 -0.35 -32.65 21.97
N PHE A 180 -1.67 -32.90 22.05
CA PHE A 180 -2.28 -34.05 21.38
C PHE A 180 -2.12 -34.00 19.85
N LEU A 181 -2.32 -32.83 19.23
CA LEU A 181 -2.16 -32.71 17.78
C LEU A 181 -0.70 -32.89 17.36
N LEU A 182 0.21 -32.24 18.10
CA LEU A 182 1.63 -32.15 17.74
C LEU A 182 2.39 -33.46 17.93
N GLU A 183 1.91 -34.35 18.81
CA GLU A 183 2.40 -35.73 18.94
C GLU A 183 2.23 -36.56 17.66
N LYS A 184 1.31 -36.17 16.76
CA LYS A 184 1.02 -36.90 15.51
C LYS A 184 1.51 -36.22 14.24
N THR A 185 1.78 -34.91 14.27
CA THR A 185 2.12 -34.14 13.06
C THR A 185 3.60 -34.13 12.76
N ASN A 186 3.98 -34.39 11.52
CA ASN A 186 5.37 -34.22 11.08
C ASN A 186 5.75 -32.73 10.90
N ALA A 187 7.03 -32.48 10.59
CA ALA A 187 7.57 -31.14 10.41
C ALA A 187 6.85 -30.31 9.33
N LEU A 188 6.46 -30.93 8.20
CA LEU A 188 5.78 -30.23 7.10
C LEU A 188 4.37 -29.81 7.52
N GLU A 189 3.61 -30.72 8.14
CA GLU A 189 2.27 -30.47 8.63
C GLU A 189 2.27 -29.40 9.72
N PHE A 190 3.21 -29.47 10.67
CA PHE A 190 3.40 -28.47 11.71
C PHE A 190 3.60 -27.05 11.15
N LYS A 191 4.42 -26.93 10.10
CA LYS A 191 4.64 -25.64 9.41
C LYS A 191 3.32 -25.08 8.88
N TRP A 192 2.54 -25.90 8.18
CA TRP A 192 1.27 -25.46 7.58
C TRP A 192 0.18 -25.19 8.63
N ILE A 193 0.06 -26.01 9.67
CA ILE A 193 -0.82 -25.73 10.82
C ILE A 193 -0.48 -24.37 11.43
N THR A 194 0.80 -24.10 11.66
CA THR A 194 1.25 -22.80 12.20
C THR A 194 0.84 -21.64 11.28
N ARG A 195 1.00 -21.78 9.96
CA ARG A 195 0.56 -20.77 8.97
C ARG A 195 -0.96 -20.57 8.93
N ILE A 196 -1.73 -21.65 9.05
CA ILE A 196 -3.20 -21.62 9.09
C ILE A 196 -3.69 -20.90 10.35
N ILE A 197 -3.12 -21.22 11.52
CA ILE A 197 -3.44 -20.54 12.79
C ILE A 197 -3.13 -19.04 12.69
N LEU A 198 -1.98 -18.69 12.11
CA LEU A 198 -1.59 -17.29 11.88
C LEU A 198 -2.40 -16.61 10.76
N LYS A 199 -3.30 -17.32 10.08
CA LYS A 199 -4.07 -16.86 8.92
C LYS A 199 -3.18 -16.24 7.83
N ASN A 200 -2.00 -16.80 7.60
CA ASN A 200 -1.04 -16.32 6.61
C ASN A 200 -0.22 -17.45 5.99
N LEU A 201 -0.69 -17.97 4.86
CA LEU A 201 -0.08 -19.12 4.17
C LEU A 201 1.21 -18.80 3.38
N LYS A 202 1.50 -17.51 3.13
CA LYS A 202 2.69 -17.08 2.36
C LYS A 202 2.82 -17.73 0.97
N LEU A 203 1.70 -18.03 0.29
CA LEU A 203 1.73 -18.72 -1.01
C LEU A 203 2.23 -17.85 -2.18
N GLY A 204 2.29 -16.52 -2.00
CA GLY A 204 2.69 -15.60 -3.08
C GLY A 204 1.63 -15.42 -4.17
N ILE A 205 0.40 -15.88 -3.94
CA ILE A 205 -0.79 -15.69 -4.76
C ILE A 205 -1.88 -15.03 -3.91
N THR A 206 -2.69 -14.15 -4.50
CA THR A 206 -3.71 -13.38 -3.76
C THR A 206 -4.97 -14.20 -3.52
N SER A 207 -5.68 -13.93 -2.43
CA SER A 207 -6.97 -14.57 -2.12
C SER A 207 -7.99 -14.38 -3.25
N LYS A 208 -7.98 -13.22 -3.93
CA LYS A 208 -8.81 -12.96 -5.12
C LYS A 208 -8.52 -13.93 -6.27
N LYS A 209 -7.24 -14.22 -6.53
CA LYS A 209 -6.86 -15.16 -7.59
C LYS A 209 -7.23 -16.60 -7.22
N ILE A 210 -7.08 -17.00 -5.95
CA ILE A 210 -7.51 -18.32 -5.47
C ILE A 210 -9.03 -18.48 -5.60
N LEU A 211 -9.82 -17.47 -5.20
CA LEU A 211 -11.27 -17.48 -5.41
C LEU A 211 -11.63 -17.60 -6.90
N GLN A 212 -10.93 -16.87 -7.78
CA GLN A 212 -11.13 -16.97 -9.24
C GLN A 212 -10.84 -18.38 -9.77
N VAL A 213 -9.82 -19.06 -9.23
CA VAL A 213 -9.51 -20.46 -9.56
C VAL A 213 -10.63 -21.41 -9.08
N PHE A 214 -11.23 -21.12 -7.91
CA PHE A 214 -12.36 -21.91 -7.43
C PHE A 214 -13.60 -21.75 -8.31
N HIS A 215 -13.98 -20.50 -8.63
CA HIS A 215 -15.09 -20.17 -9.52
C HIS A 215 -14.94 -18.74 -10.07
N PRO A 216 -15.27 -18.46 -11.36
CA PRO A 216 -15.19 -17.11 -11.93
C PRO A 216 -15.96 -16.03 -11.13
N ASP A 217 -17.18 -16.35 -10.70
CA ASP A 217 -18.04 -15.44 -9.92
C ASP A 217 -17.74 -15.39 -8.40
N ALA A 218 -16.77 -16.17 -7.90
CA ALA A 218 -16.50 -16.26 -6.46
C ALA A 218 -16.09 -14.91 -5.83
N ASN A 219 -15.35 -14.08 -6.57
CA ASN A 219 -14.98 -12.75 -6.09
C ASN A 219 -16.21 -11.85 -5.95
N SER A 220 -17.09 -11.84 -6.95
CA SER A 220 -18.32 -11.03 -6.94
C SER A 220 -19.24 -11.44 -5.78
N LEU A 221 -19.46 -12.75 -5.60
CA LEU A 221 -20.27 -13.26 -4.51
C LEU A 221 -19.66 -12.99 -3.14
N PHE A 222 -18.34 -13.13 -3.01
CA PHE A 222 -17.65 -12.84 -1.76
C PHE A 222 -17.67 -11.33 -1.43
N ASP A 223 -17.60 -10.47 -2.44
CA ASP A 223 -17.67 -9.02 -2.24
C ASP A 223 -19.05 -8.56 -1.76
N VAL A 224 -20.14 -9.30 -2.05
CA VAL A 224 -21.49 -8.97 -1.56
C VAL A 224 -21.97 -9.77 -0.34
N SER A 225 -21.22 -10.78 0.10
CA SER A 225 -21.60 -11.62 1.26
C SER A 225 -20.54 -11.75 2.35
N SER A 226 -19.26 -11.56 2.01
CA SER A 226 -18.10 -11.85 2.85
C SER A 226 -18.15 -13.21 3.56
N ASN A 227 -18.83 -14.19 2.95
CA ASN A 227 -19.09 -15.50 3.52
C ASN A 227 -18.54 -16.59 2.60
N LEU A 228 -17.42 -17.19 3.02
CA LEU A 228 -16.75 -18.23 2.25
C LEU A 228 -17.57 -19.53 2.14
N GLN A 229 -18.39 -19.84 3.15
CA GLN A 229 -19.28 -20.99 3.11
C GLN A 229 -20.36 -20.79 2.05
N HIS A 230 -21.00 -19.62 2.04
CA HIS A 230 -22.01 -19.29 1.03
C HIS A 230 -21.43 -19.34 -0.39
N VAL A 231 -20.19 -18.89 -0.58
CA VAL A 231 -19.46 -19.02 -1.85
C VAL A 231 -19.31 -20.48 -2.26
N CYS A 232 -18.92 -21.37 -1.34
CA CYS A 232 -18.74 -22.80 -1.64
C CYS A 232 -20.07 -23.51 -1.94
N GLU A 233 -21.15 -23.14 -1.24
CA GLU A 233 -22.48 -23.74 -1.39
C GLU A 233 -23.15 -23.29 -2.69
N LYS A 234 -23.11 -21.99 -2.99
CA LYS A 234 -23.78 -21.43 -4.18
C LYS A 234 -23.00 -21.68 -5.47
N LEU A 235 -21.67 -21.68 -5.41
CA LEU A 235 -20.79 -21.80 -6.59
C LEU A 235 -20.08 -23.17 -6.65
N TYR A 236 -20.80 -24.23 -6.30
CA TYR A 236 -20.26 -25.59 -6.31
C TYR A 236 -19.83 -26.02 -7.73
N ASP A 237 -20.70 -25.79 -8.72
CA ASP A 237 -20.46 -26.09 -10.13
C ASP A 237 -19.70 -24.94 -10.82
N PRO A 238 -18.46 -25.15 -11.31
CA PRO A 238 -17.66 -24.11 -11.98
C PRO A 238 -18.20 -23.67 -13.35
N GLN A 239 -19.12 -24.42 -13.97
CA GLN A 239 -19.65 -24.13 -15.30
C GLN A 239 -20.84 -23.17 -15.25
N LEU A 240 -21.59 -23.16 -14.16
CA LEU A 240 -22.73 -22.27 -13.98
C LEU A 240 -22.27 -20.82 -13.71
N ARG A 241 -23.11 -19.85 -14.06
CA ARG A 241 -22.87 -18.43 -13.79
C ARG A 241 -24.00 -17.88 -12.95
N TYR A 242 -23.65 -17.03 -11.99
CA TYR A 242 -24.60 -16.51 -11.01
C TYR A 242 -24.56 -14.99 -10.94
N HIS A 243 -25.73 -14.38 -10.95
CA HIS A 243 -25.86 -12.98 -10.58
C HIS A 243 -25.71 -12.84 -9.05
N CYS A 244 -24.88 -11.90 -8.62
CA CYS A 244 -24.45 -11.76 -7.24
C CYS A 244 -24.77 -10.35 -6.74
N ASP A 245 -25.91 -10.23 -6.04
CA ASP A 245 -26.39 -8.96 -5.49
C ASP A 245 -26.25 -8.88 -3.98
N ILE A 246 -26.32 -7.64 -3.48
CA ILE A 246 -26.36 -7.33 -2.05
C ILE A 246 -27.67 -7.85 -1.47
N GLN A 247 -27.58 -8.54 -0.32
CA GLN A 247 -28.73 -9.06 0.40
C GLN A 247 -28.82 -8.45 1.79
N VAL A 248 -30.05 -8.24 2.27
CA VAL A 248 -30.28 -7.83 3.66
C VAL A 248 -29.70 -8.86 4.63
N PHE A 249 -29.19 -8.39 5.77
CA PHE A 249 -28.47 -9.20 6.77
C PHE A 249 -27.21 -9.94 6.26
N SER A 250 -26.75 -9.64 5.05
CA SER A 250 -25.49 -10.14 4.49
C SER A 250 -24.50 -8.98 4.33
N HIS A 251 -23.32 -9.09 4.93
CA HIS A 251 -22.31 -8.03 4.80
C HIS A 251 -21.71 -8.02 3.38
N PHE A 252 -21.83 -6.89 2.71
CA PHE A 252 -21.05 -6.58 1.51
C PHE A 252 -19.81 -5.74 1.87
N LYS A 253 -18.78 -5.81 1.04
CA LYS A 253 -17.56 -4.99 1.16
C LYS A 253 -17.88 -3.55 0.79
N PRO A 254 -17.70 -2.57 1.70
CA PRO A 254 -18.07 -1.19 1.39
C PRO A 254 -17.21 -0.60 0.28
N MET A 255 -17.80 0.34 -0.46
CA MET A 255 -17.13 1.15 -1.47
C MET A 255 -16.02 2.00 -0.84
N LEU A 256 -14.88 2.12 -1.53
CA LEU A 256 -13.69 2.81 -1.03
C LEU A 256 -13.49 4.16 -1.73
N LEU A 257 -12.78 5.06 -1.05
CA LEU A 257 -12.45 6.39 -1.57
C LEU A 257 -11.03 6.43 -2.15
N GLU A 258 -10.92 6.97 -3.36
CA GLU A 258 -9.66 7.29 -4.03
C GLU A 258 -8.95 8.45 -3.32
N ARG A 259 -7.62 8.46 -3.31
CA ARG A 259 -6.86 9.56 -2.69
C ARG A 259 -6.74 10.71 -3.66
N CYS A 260 -7.17 11.90 -3.26
CA CYS A 260 -6.94 13.12 -4.00
C CYS A 260 -6.14 14.11 -3.14
N GLN A 261 -5.20 14.79 -3.77
CA GLN A 261 -4.38 15.86 -3.20
C GLN A 261 -5.07 17.20 -3.42
N ILE A 262 -4.93 18.15 -2.50
CA ILE A 262 -5.59 19.46 -2.65
C ILE A 262 -5.10 20.19 -3.90
N GLU A 263 -3.85 19.99 -4.27
CA GLU A 263 -3.19 20.57 -5.45
C GLU A 263 -3.81 20.06 -6.76
N ASN A 264 -4.51 18.93 -6.73
CA ASN A 264 -5.11 18.30 -7.92
C ASN A 264 -6.62 18.54 -8.05
N ILE A 265 -7.25 19.34 -7.17
CA ILE A 265 -8.71 19.49 -7.17
C ILE A 265 -9.25 20.15 -8.45
N LYS A 266 -8.47 21.01 -9.12
CA LYS A 266 -8.88 21.65 -10.38
C LYS A 266 -9.27 20.59 -11.43
N LYS A 267 -8.54 19.48 -11.48
CA LYS A 267 -8.77 18.36 -12.41
C LYS A 267 -10.14 17.71 -12.24
N LEU A 268 -10.77 17.84 -11.07
CA LEU A 268 -12.11 17.30 -10.82
C LEU A 268 -13.21 18.15 -11.48
N PHE A 269 -12.96 19.42 -11.81
CA PHE A 269 -13.99 20.35 -12.30
C PHE A 269 -13.83 20.68 -13.80
N ASN A 270 -13.05 19.89 -14.54
CA ASN A 270 -12.78 20.15 -15.95
C ASN A 270 -13.99 19.92 -16.88
N GLU A 271 -15.03 19.19 -16.45
CA GLU A 271 -16.10 18.68 -17.32
C GLU A 271 -17.54 19.07 -16.90
N LYS A 272 -17.77 20.29 -16.39
CA LYS A 272 -19.08 20.73 -15.83
C LYS A 272 -19.66 19.78 -14.75
N GLU A 273 -18.80 18.97 -14.14
CA GLU A 273 -19.21 17.97 -13.16
C GLU A 273 -19.60 18.63 -11.83
N GLN A 274 -20.62 18.07 -11.18
CA GLN A 274 -21.07 18.48 -9.86
C GLN A 274 -20.71 17.43 -8.82
N TYR A 275 -20.39 17.91 -7.62
CA TYR A 275 -19.93 17.08 -6.52
C TYR A 275 -20.67 17.40 -5.23
N PHE A 276 -20.85 16.40 -4.38
CA PHE A 276 -21.19 16.58 -2.99
C PHE A 276 -19.93 16.46 -2.13
N VAL A 277 -19.72 17.43 -1.25
CA VAL A 277 -18.65 17.41 -0.26
C VAL A 277 -19.22 17.13 1.12
N GLN A 278 -18.58 16.23 1.84
CA GLN A 278 -18.95 15.76 3.16
C GLN A 278 -17.75 15.81 4.11
N CYS A 279 -17.99 16.00 5.40
CA CYS A 279 -16.97 15.79 6.42
C CYS A 279 -16.49 14.33 6.38
N LYS A 280 -15.16 14.13 6.47
CA LYS A 280 -14.61 12.81 6.70
C LYS A 280 -14.52 12.54 8.20
N TYR A 281 -15.50 11.81 8.72
CA TYR A 281 -15.52 11.36 10.11
C TYR A 281 -14.43 10.31 10.40
N ASP A 282 -13.80 10.40 11.58
CA ASP A 282 -12.73 9.52 12.07
C ASP A 282 -13.28 8.54 13.12
N GLY A 283 -14.11 7.60 12.66
CA GLY A 283 -14.78 6.59 13.49
C GLY A 283 -14.53 5.16 13.01
N GLU A 284 -15.54 4.32 13.17
CA GLU A 284 -15.60 2.95 12.65
C GLU A 284 -16.69 2.82 11.59
N ARG A 285 -16.29 2.82 10.31
CA ARG A 285 -17.23 2.52 9.21
C ARG A 285 -18.00 1.22 9.45
N SER A 286 -19.33 1.32 9.40
CA SER A 286 -20.21 0.19 9.60
C SER A 286 -21.48 0.30 8.77
N GLN A 287 -22.05 -0.87 8.49
CA GLN A 287 -23.33 -1.03 7.81
C GLN A 287 -24.40 -1.38 8.84
N MET A 288 -25.54 -0.71 8.76
CA MET A 288 -26.75 -1.07 9.50
C MET A 288 -27.75 -1.68 8.52
N HIS A 289 -28.19 -2.90 8.81
CA HIS A 289 -29.22 -3.60 8.06
C HIS A 289 -30.44 -3.72 8.96
N MET A 290 -31.62 -3.38 8.45
CA MET A 290 -32.90 -3.62 9.12
C MET A 290 -33.85 -4.32 8.15
N LYS A 291 -34.60 -5.29 8.67
CA LYS A 291 -35.79 -5.85 8.02
C LYS A 291 -36.78 -6.34 9.07
N ASP A 292 -38.03 -5.93 8.95
CA ASP A 292 -39.14 -6.36 9.81
C ASP A 292 -38.82 -6.20 11.31
N GLY A 293 -38.24 -5.05 11.70
CA GLY A 293 -37.88 -4.73 13.08
C GLY A 293 -36.66 -5.48 13.64
N LYS A 294 -35.97 -6.27 12.82
CA LYS A 294 -34.70 -6.93 13.17
C LYS A 294 -33.52 -6.18 12.57
N TYR A 295 -32.47 -6.03 13.36
CA TYR A 295 -31.28 -5.25 13.04
C TYR A 295 -30.03 -6.13 12.99
N LYS A 296 -29.12 -5.79 12.10
CA LYS A 296 -27.73 -6.26 12.13
C LYS A 296 -26.75 -5.15 11.83
N TYR A 297 -25.61 -5.23 12.50
CA TYR A 297 -24.54 -4.24 12.38
C TYR A 297 -23.24 -4.92 11.98
N PHE A 298 -22.66 -4.48 10.86
CA PHE A 298 -21.42 -5.04 10.35
C PHE A 298 -20.35 -3.96 10.26
N THR A 299 -19.19 -4.22 10.83
CA THR A 299 -18.01 -3.37 10.61
C THR A 299 -17.53 -3.47 9.16
N ARG A 300 -16.71 -2.52 8.70
CA ARG A 300 -16.05 -2.53 7.38
C ARG A 300 -15.44 -3.87 6.93
N GLN A 301 -14.95 -4.69 7.87
CA GLN A 301 -14.31 -5.97 7.56
C GLN A 301 -15.25 -7.17 7.61
N GLY A 302 -16.53 -6.95 7.89
CA GLY A 302 -17.58 -7.97 7.99
C GLY A 302 -17.69 -8.64 9.34
N TYR A 303 -17.13 -8.07 10.41
CA TYR A 303 -17.44 -8.54 11.77
C TYR A 303 -18.83 -8.05 12.18
N ASP A 304 -19.67 -9.00 12.58
CA ASP A 304 -20.98 -8.77 13.17
C ASP A 304 -20.82 -8.28 14.62
N ILE A 305 -21.35 -7.10 14.91
CA ILE A 305 -21.28 -6.45 16.24
C ILE A 305 -22.66 -6.34 16.90
N THR A 306 -23.67 -6.98 16.32
CA THR A 306 -25.07 -6.93 16.77
C THR A 306 -25.22 -7.38 18.22
N ASN A 307 -24.42 -8.37 18.65
CA ASN A 307 -24.48 -8.94 20.00
C ASN A 307 -23.77 -8.10 21.08
N TYR A 308 -23.18 -6.94 20.74
CA TYR A 308 -22.66 -6.04 21.76
C TYR A 308 -23.77 -5.18 22.36
N SER A 309 -23.63 -4.81 23.64
CA SER A 309 -24.63 -4.09 24.44
C SER A 309 -25.16 -2.81 23.79
N GLY A 310 -24.33 -2.14 22.99
CA GLY A 310 -24.72 -0.91 22.29
C GLY A 310 -25.65 -1.09 21.10
N PHE A 311 -25.91 -2.31 20.60
CA PHE A 311 -26.54 -2.54 19.29
C PHE A 311 -27.84 -3.33 19.35
N GLY A 312 -27.79 -4.63 19.68
CA GLY A 312 -28.96 -5.51 19.75
C GLY A 312 -29.50 -5.95 18.38
N GLU A 313 -30.22 -7.06 18.34
CA GLU A 313 -30.96 -7.53 17.13
C GLU A 313 -32.36 -6.90 17.06
N THR A 314 -32.91 -6.47 18.20
CA THR A 314 -34.25 -5.88 18.35
C THR A 314 -34.18 -4.60 19.17
N SER A 315 -35.21 -3.75 19.08
CA SER A 315 -35.28 -2.47 19.80
C SER A 315 -35.17 -2.60 21.33
N SER A 316 -35.57 -3.74 21.91
CA SER A 316 -35.45 -4.01 23.34
C SER A 316 -34.08 -4.56 23.77
N SER A 317 -33.20 -4.93 22.82
CA SER A 317 -31.96 -5.66 23.10
C SER A 317 -30.69 -4.81 22.98
N GLY A 318 -30.78 -3.57 22.50
CA GLY A 318 -29.63 -2.69 22.43
C GLY A 318 -29.96 -1.24 22.05
N PHE A 319 -29.09 -0.34 22.50
CA PHE A 319 -29.27 1.11 22.40
C PHE A 319 -29.49 1.58 20.94
N MET A 320 -28.62 1.18 20.01
CA MET A 320 -28.75 1.62 18.62
C MET A 320 -30.01 1.08 17.94
N SER A 321 -30.41 -0.17 18.20
CA SER A 321 -31.66 -0.70 17.66
C SER A 321 -32.87 0.08 18.18
N SER A 322 -32.89 0.43 19.47
CA SER A 322 -33.93 1.30 20.04
C SER A 322 -33.98 2.68 19.38
N VAL A 323 -32.80 3.28 19.12
CA VAL A 323 -32.68 4.56 18.41
C VAL A 323 -33.24 4.44 16.99
N PHE A 324 -32.86 3.42 16.22
CA PHE A 324 -33.35 3.25 14.86
C PHE A 324 -34.86 2.95 14.81
N ASP A 325 -35.37 2.12 15.72
CA ASP A 325 -36.80 1.80 15.81
C ASP A 325 -37.66 3.05 16.07
N ARG A 326 -37.17 3.96 16.93
CA ARG A 326 -37.84 5.24 17.22
C ARG A 326 -37.74 6.26 16.08
N LEU A 327 -36.60 6.32 15.39
CA LEU A 327 -36.27 7.43 14.49
C LEU A 327 -36.48 7.12 13.01
N LEU A 328 -36.52 5.85 12.60
CA LEU A 328 -36.90 5.47 11.25
C LEU A 328 -38.39 5.74 11.03
N ASN A 329 -38.74 6.18 9.82
CA ASN A 329 -40.14 6.35 9.46
C ASN A 329 -40.86 4.99 9.43
N GLN A 330 -42.14 4.97 9.79
CA GLN A 330 -42.95 3.75 9.87
C GLN A 330 -43.13 3.04 8.51
N GLU A 331 -42.93 3.75 7.40
CA GLU A 331 -42.99 3.20 6.04
C GLU A 331 -41.76 2.34 5.67
N VAL A 332 -40.67 2.43 6.46
CA VAL A 332 -39.44 1.69 6.21
C VAL A 332 -39.60 0.26 6.75
N LYS A 333 -39.75 -0.71 5.84
CA LYS A 333 -39.85 -2.15 6.15
C LYS A 333 -38.50 -2.85 6.09
N SER A 334 -37.63 -2.41 5.19
CA SER A 334 -36.24 -2.87 5.14
C SER A 334 -35.30 -1.79 4.61
N VAL A 335 -34.09 -1.74 5.16
CA VAL A 335 -33.09 -0.73 4.76
C VAL A 335 -31.68 -1.24 4.99
N ILE A 336 -30.75 -0.80 4.14
CA ILE A 336 -29.31 -0.95 4.35
C ILE A 336 -28.67 0.43 4.29
N LEU A 337 -28.08 0.86 5.41
CA LEU A 337 -27.35 2.12 5.53
C LEU A 337 -25.86 1.87 5.61
N ASP A 338 -25.09 2.74 4.95
CA ASP A 338 -23.64 2.83 5.10
C ASP A 338 -23.30 4.14 5.83
N GLY A 339 -22.52 4.01 6.90
CA GLY A 339 -22.26 5.10 7.82
C GLY A 339 -20.97 4.92 8.61
N GLU A 340 -20.69 5.92 9.44
CA GLU A 340 -19.56 5.90 10.37
C GLU A 340 -20.09 5.86 11.80
N LEU A 341 -19.64 4.88 12.59
CA LEU A 341 -19.91 4.85 14.01
C LEU A 341 -18.89 5.70 14.77
N MET A 342 -19.43 6.67 15.50
CA MET A 342 -18.70 7.65 16.30
C MET A 342 -19.00 7.45 17.78
N GLY A 343 -18.05 7.75 18.66
CA GLY A 343 -18.34 7.87 20.09
C GLY A 343 -18.81 9.28 20.40
N TRP A 344 -20.05 9.45 20.87
CA TRP A 344 -20.58 10.73 21.31
C TRP A 344 -20.38 10.91 22.80
N HIS A 345 -19.72 11.99 23.22
CA HIS A 345 -19.52 12.31 24.63
C HIS A 345 -20.79 12.93 25.22
N LYS A 346 -21.42 12.26 26.19
CA LYS A 346 -22.73 12.64 26.73
C LYS A 346 -22.73 14.01 27.41
N GLU A 347 -21.70 14.29 28.20
CA GLU A 347 -21.58 15.55 28.96
C GLU A 347 -21.10 16.72 28.10
N LYS A 348 -20.14 16.47 27.21
CA LYS A 348 -19.54 17.53 26.37
C LYS A 348 -20.33 17.82 25.10
N LYS A 349 -21.26 16.94 24.72
CA LYS A 349 -22.04 17.01 23.48
C LYS A 349 -21.16 17.17 22.23
N LEU A 350 -20.16 16.30 22.10
CA LEU A 350 -19.21 16.33 20.99
C LEU A 350 -18.91 14.92 20.49
N LEU A 351 -18.72 14.81 19.18
CA LEU A 351 -18.20 13.59 18.56
C LEU A 351 -16.71 13.43 18.91
N GLY A 352 -16.37 12.28 19.50
CA GLY A 352 -15.00 11.87 19.72
C GLY A 352 -14.38 11.28 18.45
N SER A 353 -13.06 11.17 18.44
CA SER A 353 -12.29 10.54 17.36
C SER A 353 -11.81 9.16 17.80
N LYS A 354 -11.61 8.26 16.85
CA LYS A 354 -10.98 6.95 17.03
C LYS A 354 -9.56 7.01 17.62
N GLY A 355 -8.91 8.18 17.61
CA GLY A 355 -7.64 8.40 18.31
C GLY A 355 -7.75 8.45 19.84
N MET A 356 -8.97 8.49 20.39
CA MET A 356 -9.22 8.51 21.83
C MET A 356 -9.21 7.09 22.43
N ASN A 357 -9.05 7.01 23.76
CA ASN A 357 -8.91 5.75 24.49
C ASN A 357 -10.27 5.10 24.81
N TYR A 358 -11.07 4.78 23.79
CA TYR A 358 -12.29 3.98 23.90
C TYR A 358 -12.54 3.20 22.61
N ASP A 359 -13.37 2.15 22.67
CA ASP A 359 -13.85 1.43 21.49
C ASP A 359 -15.36 1.62 21.36
N VAL A 360 -15.79 2.34 20.32
CA VAL A 360 -17.22 2.63 20.03
C VAL A 360 -18.08 1.36 19.95
N LYS A 361 -17.47 0.22 19.56
CA LYS A 361 -18.19 -1.06 19.42
C LYS A 361 -18.50 -1.69 20.78
N LYS A 362 -17.79 -1.32 21.84
CA LYS A 362 -17.86 -1.96 23.17
C LYS A 362 -18.21 -0.97 24.28
N LEU A 363 -18.92 0.10 23.95
CA LEU A 363 -19.38 1.07 24.92
C LEU A 363 -20.47 0.45 25.80
N SER A 364 -20.30 0.59 27.12
CA SER A 364 -21.32 0.27 28.11
C SER A 364 -22.18 1.49 28.42
N GLU A 365 -23.33 1.29 29.04
CA GLU A 365 -24.24 2.38 29.43
C GLU A 365 -23.59 3.39 30.39
N ASN A 366 -22.72 2.90 31.28
CA ASN A 366 -21.98 3.70 32.27
C ASN A 366 -20.81 4.50 31.69
N SER A 367 -20.47 4.30 30.41
CA SER A 367 -19.41 5.05 29.73
C SER A 367 -19.80 6.53 29.59
N HIS A 368 -18.84 7.46 29.63
CA HIS A 368 -19.07 8.87 29.24
C HIS A 368 -19.43 9.03 27.74
N TYR A 369 -19.14 8.01 26.95
CA TYR A 369 -19.46 7.94 25.52
C TYR A 369 -20.59 6.98 25.23
N GLN A 370 -21.45 7.34 24.28
CA GLN A 370 -22.43 6.45 23.66
C GLN A 370 -22.17 6.31 22.15
N PRO A 371 -22.63 5.22 21.50
CA PRO A 371 -22.54 5.09 20.05
C PRO A 371 -23.42 6.13 19.35
N CYS A 372 -22.90 6.76 18.30
CA CYS A 372 -23.63 7.64 17.40
C CYS A 372 -23.38 7.19 15.96
N PHE A 373 -24.43 6.89 15.20
CA PHE A 373 -24.31 6.48 13.80
C PHE A 373 -24.48 7.69 12.89
N VAL A 374 -23.46 7.99 12.08
CA VAL A 374 -23.51 9.05 11.07
C VAL A 374 -23.72 8.41 9.70
N ALA A 375 -24.95 8.47 9.18
CA ALA A 375 -25.31 7.87 7.90
C ALA A 375 -24.87 8.77 6.73
N PHE A 376 -24.21 8.20 5.72
CA PHE A 376 -23.75 8.96 4.55
C PHE A 376 -24.14 8.32 3.20
N ASP A 377 -24.74 7.13 3.19
CA ASP A 377 -25.29 6.48 1.99
C ASP A 377 -26.40 5.48 2.36
N ILE A 378 -27.23 5.14 1.37
CA ILE A 378 -28.29 4.12 1.45
C ILE A 378 -28.17 3.18 0.26
N ILE A 379 -28.22 1.89 0.52
CA ILE A 379 -27.95 0.84 -0.47
C ILE A 379 -29.21 0.08 -0.86
N MET A 380 -30.14 -0.06 0.08
CA MET A 380 -31.42 -0.72 -0.09
C MET A 380 -32.50 0.06 0.66
N TYR A 381 -33.68 0.15 0.07
CA TYR A 381 -34.88 0.75 0.64
C TYR A 381 -36.10 -0.10 0.28
N ASN A 382 -36.82 -0.62 1.28
CA ASN A 382 -38.01 -1.45 1.12
C ASN A 382 -37.85 -2.59 0.10
N ASP A 383 -36.82 -3.41 0.33
CA ASP A 383 -36.40 -4.57 -0.47
C ASP A 383 -35.94 -4.22 -1.91
N ILE A 384 -35.86 -2.94 -2.26
CA ILE A 384 -35.33 -2.46 -3.54
C ILE A 384 -33.86 -2.05 -3.37
N LEU A 385 -32.99 -2.66 -4.16
CA LEU A 385 -31.58 -2.25 -4.27
C LEU A 385 -31.47 -0.96 -5.08
N ILE A 386 -30.84 0.05 -4.51
CA ILE A 386 -30.65 1.36 -5.12
C ILE A 386 -29.17 1.71 -5.31
N ASN A 387 -28.26 0.75 -5.12
CA ASN A 387 -26.81 0.92 -5.31
C ASN A 387 -26.44 1.38 -6.74
N ASN A 388 -27.27 1.07 -7.73
CA ASN A 388 -27.08 1.48 -9.12
C ASN A 388 -27.66 2.86 -9.46
N GLU A 389 -28.43 3.47 -8.55
CA GLU A 389 -28.92 4.84 -8.71
C GLU A 389 -27.80 5.87 -8.48
N PRO A 390 -27.86 7.06 -9.12
CA PRO A 390 -27.00 8.19 -8.82
C PRO A 390 -26.94 8.54 -7.32
N TYR A 391 -25.76 8.96 -6.85
CA TYR A 391 -25.60 9.35 -5.45
C TYR A 391 -26.57 10.45 -5.00
N GLU A 392 -26.88 11.40 -5.89
CA GLU A 392 -27.86 12.45 -5.62
C GLU A 392 -29.23 11.89 -5.22
N LYS A 393 -29.75 10.90 -5.97
CA LYS A 393 -31.02 10.23 -5.64
C LYS A 393 -30.93 9.42 -4.35
N ARG A 394 -29.82 8.71 -4.13
CA ARG A 394 -29.63 7.94 -2.88
C ARG A 394 -29.62 8.88 -1.67
N LEU A 395 -28.98 10.04 -1.79
CA LEU A 395 -28.94 11.05 -0.74
C LEU A 395 -30.33 11.68 -0.49
N GLU A 396 -31.13 11.91 -1.52
CA GLU A 396 -32.52 12.37 -1.39
C GLU A 396 -33.38 11.38 -0.62
N ILE A 397 -33.29 10.09 -0.96
CA ILE A 397 -33.98 9.02 -0.22
C ILE A 397 -33.51 9.03 1.23
N LEU A 398 -32.18 9.00 1.47
CA LEU A 398 -31.58 8.96 2.81
C LEU A 398 -32.06 10.08 3.73
N LYS A 399 -32.25 11.31 3.20
CA LYS A 399 -32.78 12.45 3.97
C LYS A 399 -34.18 12.23 4.52
N ASN A 400 -34.99 11.43 3.82
CA ASN A 400 -36.40 11.27 4.12
C ASN A 400 -36.71 10.04 4.97
N ILE A 401 -35.79 9.10 5.19
CA ILE A 401 -36.11 7.82 5.84
C ILE A 401 -36.07 7.86 7.37
N PHE A 402 -35.40 8.84 7.99
CA PHE A 402 -35.27 8.95 9.44
C PHE A 402 -35.22 10.41 9.91
N LYS A 403 -35.55 10.63 11.19
CA LYS A 403 -35.34 11.91 11.88
C LYS A 403 -34.01 11.91 12.62
N GLU A 404 -33.24 12.99 12.49
CA GLU A 404 -31.97 13.13 13.20
C GLU A 404 -32.18 13.32 14.71
N GLU A 405 -31.34 12.68 15.51
CA GLU A 405 -31.25 12.90 16.95
C GLU A 405 -29.78 13.06 17.34
N GLU A 406 -29.46 14.22 17.89
CA GLU A 406 -28.08 14.60 18.21
C GLU A 406 -27.44 13.60 19.20
N GLY A 407 -26.28 13.08 18.82
CA GLY A 407 -25.54 12.10 19.61
C GLY A 407 -25.99 10.66 19.47
N CYS A 408 -27.00 10.37 18.64
CA CYS A 408 -27.55 9.03 18.42
C CYS A 408 -27.52 8.64 16.93
N LEU A 409 -28.24 9.38 16.09
CA LEU A 409 -28.38 9.12 14.66
C LEU A 409 -28.36 10.44 13.89
N LEU A 410 -27.36 10.61 13.05
CA LEU A 410 -27.12 11.84 12.30
C LEU A 410 -27.03 11.57 10.81
N LEU A 411 -27.53 12.50 10.01
CA LEU A 411 -27.26 12.55 8.58
C LEU A 411 -25.93 13.26 8.35
N CYS A 412 -25.09 12.69 7.49
CA CYS A 412 -23.87 13.35 7.07
C CYS A 412 -24.19 14.61 6.25
N LYS A 413 -23.88 15.78 6.82
CA LYS A 413 -24.02 17.07 6.15
C LYS A 413 -23.27 17.06 4.81
N SER A 414 -23.98 17.47 3.76
CA SER A 414 -23.51 17.37 2.37
C SER A 414 -23.74 18.68 1.64
N ASN A 415 -22.67 19.26 1.08
CA ASN A 415 -22.71 20.50 0.31
C ASN A 415 -22.54 20.18 -1.17
N LYS A 416 -23.52 20.57 -2.00
CA LYS A 416 -23.41 20.45 -3.45
C LYS A 416 -22.57 21.61 -3.98
N ILE A 417 -21.52 21.30 -4.74
CA ILE A 417 -20.58 22.28 -5.26
C ILE A 417 -20.34 22.05 -6.76
N SER A 418 -19.93 23.12 -7.44
CA SER A 418 -19.57 23.09 -8.87
C SER A 418 -18.24 23.77 -9.19
N LYS A 419 -17.54 24.28 -8.16
CA LYS A 419 -16.27 25.01 -8.32
C LYS A 419 -15.21 24.49 -7.34
N SER A 420 -13.94 24.55 -7.77
CA SER A 420 -12.78 24.19 -6.94
C SER A 420 -12.59 25.12 -5.73
N GLU A 421 -12.96 26.40 -5.85
CA GLU A 421 -12.88 27.39 -4.78
C GLU A 421 -13.78 27.02 -3.58
N GLU A 422 -15.02 26.61 -3.85
CA GLU A 422 -15.97 26.14 -2.85
C GLU A 422 -15.41 24.93 -2.08
N LEU A 423 -14.80 23.98 -2.79
CA LEU A 423 -14.14 22.82 -2.20
C LEU A 423 -12.99 23.25 -1.26
N CYS A 424 -12.16 24.19 -1.69
CA CYS A 424 -11.05 24.71 -0.89
C CYS A 424 -11.54 25.35 0.42
N ASN A 425 -12.63 26.14 0.34
CA ASN A 425 -13.23 26.77 1.52
C ASN A 425 -13.74 25.72 2.52
N ILE A 426 -14.48 24.71 2.04
CA ILE A 426 -14.97 23.61 2.90
C ILE A 426 -13.79 22.81 3.49
N PHE A 427 -12.73 22.58 2.71
CA PHE A 427 -11.54 21.91 3.21
C PHE A 427 -10.85 22.69 4.33
N ASN A 428 -10.69 24.00 4.16
CA ASN A 428 -10.12 24.89 5.18
C ASN A 428 -10.98 24.96 6.45
N GLU A 429 -12.30 24.91 6.30
CA GLU A 429 -13.22 24.79 7.43
C GLU A 429 -13.04 23.47 8.18
N SER A 430 -12.91 22.34 7.46
CA SER A 430 -12.64 21.02 8.08
C SER A 430 -11.34 21.02 8.90
N ILE A 431 -10.29 21.69 8.41
CA ILE A 431 -9.03 21.85 9.12
C ILE A 431 -9.22 22.69 10.39
N LYS A 432 -9.97 23.80 10.30
CA LYS A 432 -10.27 24.68 11.43
C LYS A 432 -11.04 23.92 12.53
N ASN A 433 -11.99 23.09 12.12
CA ASN A 433 -12.79 22.25 13.00
C ASN A 433 -12.04 21.01 13.51
N LYS A 434 -10.75 20.84 13.13
CA LYS A 434 -9.89 19.70 13.50
C LYS A 434 -10.44 18.34 13.05
N GLU A 435 -11.15 18.31 11.94
CA GLU A 435 -11.67 17.09 11.32
C GLU A 435 -10.55 16.27 10.64
N GLU A 436 -10.85 15.06 10.17
CA GLU A 436 -9.85 14.22 9.48
C GLU A 436 -9.53 14.73 8.06
N GLY A 437 -10.49 15.43 7.44
CA GLY A 437 -10.46 15.91 6.07
C GLY A 437 -11.87 15.88 5.48
N ILE A 438 -11.96 15.83 4.14
CA ILE A 438 -13.24 15.81 3.42
C ILE A 438 -13.36 14.61 2.50
N VAL A 439 -14.61 14.25 2.20
CA VAL A 439 -15.01 13.28 1.18
C VAL A 439 -15.72 14.02 0.06
N VAL A 440 -15.36 13.72 -1.17
CA VAL A 440 -15.92 14.35 -2.38
C VAL A 440 -16.53 13.25 -3.23
N LYS A 441 -17.82 13.33 -3.53
CA LYS A 441 -18.57 12.31 -4.29
C LYS A 441 -19.21 12.96 -5.51
N LYS A 442 -18.95 12.43 -6.70
CA LYS A 442 -19.61 12.88 -7.94
C LYS A 442 -21.12 12.62 -7.86
N CYS A 443 -21.95 13.55 -8.31
CA CYS A 443 -23.42 13.48 -8.16
C CYS A 443 -24.03 12.22 -8.82
N ASP A 444 -23.50 11.80 -9.96
CA ASP A 444 -23.94 10.62 -10.73
C ASP A 444 -23.25 9.30 -10.32
N SER A 445 -22.39 9.33 -9.28
CA SER A 445 -21.62 8.15 -8.87
C SER A 445 -22.52 7.02 -8.35
N LYS A 446 -22.32 5.83 -8.90
CA LYS A 446 -22.98 4.59 -8.45
C LYS A 446 -22.20 3.97 -7.29
N TYR A 447 -22.89 3.25 -6.41
CA TYR A 447 -22.26 2.52 -5.33
C TYR A 447 -21.67 1.20 -5.82
N LYS A 448 -20.34 1.07 -5.76
CA LYS A 448 -19.60 -0.12 -6.20
C LYS A 448 -18.87 -0.80 -5.04
N PRO A 449 -19.34 -1.96 -4.55
CA PRO A 449 -18.70 -2.71 -3.47
C PRO A 449 -17.23 -3.01 -3.75
N ASN A 450 -16.36 -2.86 -2.74
CA ASN A 450 -14.91 -3.17 -2.80
C ASN A 450 -14.08 -2.44 -3.88
N ILE A 451 -14.65 -1.46 -4.59
CA ILE A 451 -13.92 -0.66 -5.60
C ILE A 451 -13.42 0.64 -4.97
N ARG A 452 -12.22 1.06 -5.36
CA ARG A 452 -11.60 2.33 -4.92
C ARG A 452 -11.50 3.32 -6.06
N ASP A 453 -10.75 2.95 -7.09
CA ASP A 453 -10.35 3.85 -8.16
C ASP A 453 -11.43 3.87 -9.25
N GLY A 454 -11.58 5.02 -9.93
CA GLY A 454 -12.55 5.17 -11.03
C GLY A 454 -14.02 5.17 -10.59
N THR A 455 -14.27 5.54 -9.33
CA THR A 455 -15.62 5.58 -8.74
C THR A 455 -16.26 6.96 -8.75
N GLY A 456 -15.47 8.02 -8.95
CA GLY A 456 -15.90 9.41 -8.75
C GLY A 456 -16.00 9.81 -7.26
N CYS A 457 -15.44 9.01 -6.35
CA CYS A 457 -15.46 9.26 -4.92
C CYS A 457 -14.04 9.39 -4.35
N TYR A 458 -13.71 10.55 -3.81
CA TYR A 458 -12.38 10.93 -3.35
C TYR A 458 -12.36 11.24 -1.86
N LYS A 459 -11.17 11.10 -1.25
CA LYS A 459 -10.85 11.65 0.06
C LYS A 459 -9.67 12.60 -0.05
N ILE A 460 -9.80 13.76 0.58
CA ILE A 460 -8.79 14.80 0.62
C ILE A 460 -8.43 15.07 2.07
N LYS A 461 -7.13 15.10 2.36
CA LYS A 461 -6.58 15.27 3.71
C LYS A 461 -5.32 16.11 3.65
N ALA A 462 -5.07 16.87 4.71
CA ALA A 462 -3.88 17.72 4.80
C ALA A 462 -2.57 16.93 4.68
N GLU A 463 -2.54 15.69 5.18
CA GLU A 463 -1.37 14.79 5.13
C GLU A 463 -0.98 14.31 3.72
N TYR A 464 -1.83 14.50 2.71
CA TYR A 464 -1.54 14.11 1.33
C TYR A 464 -0.78 15.19 0.55
N SER A 465 -0.90 16.43 1.00
CA SER A 465 -0.36 17.61 0.34
C SER A 465 1.02 17.98 0.89
N GLU A 466 1.79 18.65 0.06
CA GLU A 466 3.11 19.13 0.46
C GLU A 466 2.97 20.39 1.33
N ASP A 467 3.85 20.55 2.31
CA ASP A 467 3.91 21.71 3.20
C ASP A 467 2.69 22.09 4.07
N LEU A 468 1.60 21.32 4.07
CA LEU A 468 0.46 21.55 4.98
C LEU A 468 0.64 20.98 6.40
N ILE A 469 1.44 19.92 6.54
CA ILE A 469 1.67 19.22 7.82
C ILE A 469 3.06 19.54 8.38
N GLN A 470 3.15 19.58 9.71
CA GLN A 470 4.41 19.76 10.42
C GLN A 470 5.39 18.64 10.12
N ASP A 471 6.59 19.03 9.70
CA ASP A 471 7.72 18.12 9.57
C ASP A 471 8.44 18.09 10.91
N ILE A 472 8.71 16.90 11.40
CA ILE A 472 9.38 16.69 12.68
C ILE A 472 10.66 15.90 12.41
N ASP A 473 11.80 16.54 12.61
CA ASP A 473 13.10 15.90 12.51
C ASP A 473 13.38 15.12 13.81
N LEU A 474 13.36 13.79 13.72
CA LEU A 474 13.56 12.87 14.85
C LEU A 474 14.82 12.03 14.63
N ILE A 475 15.51 11.67 15.70
CA ILE A 475 16.70 10.81 15.63
C ILE A 475 16.34 9.34 15.83
N ILE A 476 17.01 8.44 15.14
CA ILE A 476 16.88 6.99 15.37
C ILE A 476 17.59 6.64 16.69
N LEU A 477 16.89 5.96 17.60
CA LEU A 477 17.40 5.51 18.90
C LEU A 477 17.52 3.98 18.99
N GLY A 478 16.80 3.27 18.12
CA GLY A 478 16.80 1.82 18.08
C GLY A 478 16.12 1.27 16.83
N GLY A 479 16.25 -0.04 16.63
CA GLY A 479 15.74 -0.75 15.47
C GLY A 479 14.97 -2.00 15.88
N TYR A 480 13.85 -2.24 15.19
CA TYR A 480 13.08 -3.47 15.29
C TYR A 480 13.22 -4.29 14.01
N TYR A 481 13.44 -5.60 14.19
CA TYR A 481 13.47 -6.52 13.07
C TYR A 481 12.12 -6.58 12.35
N GLY A 482 12.17 -6.67 11.03
CA GLY A 482 11.00 -6.82 10.18
C GLY A 482 10.43 -8.24 10.19
N ASP A 483 9.23 -8.37 9.62
CA ASP A 483 8.56 -9.66 9.39
C ASP A 483 8.42 -9.94 7.87
N GLY A 484 8.13 -11.18 7.51
CA GLY A 484 8.02 -11.64 6.13
C GLY A 484 9.30 -11.40 5.33
N LYS A 485 9.19 -10.66 4.22
CA LYS A 485 10.34 -10.34 3.34
C LYS A 485 11.43 -9.47 3.99
N PHE A 486 11.20 -8.99 5.21
CA PHE A 486 12.11 -8.16 5.98
C PHE A 486 12.73 -8.89 7.17
N ILE A 487 12.49 -10.19 7.34
CA ILE A 487 13.15 -10.96 8.41
C ILE A 487 14.67 -10.85 8.26
N GLY A 488 15.35 -10.64 9.39
CA GLY A 488 16.78 -10.40 9.44
C GLY A 488 17.21 -8.97 9.09
N LEU A 489 16.29 -8.11 8.61
CA LEU A 489 16.53 -6.68 8.38
C LEU A 489 15.77 -5.83 9.40
N ILE A 490 16.33 -4.69 9.75
CA ILE A 490 15.62 -3.69 10.56
C ILE A 490 14.63 -2.97 9.65
N ARG A 491 13.35 -3.02 10.01
CA ARG A 491 12.26 -2.43 9.23
C ARG A 491 11.61 -1.24 9.92
N SER A 492 11.59 -1.26 11.24
CA SER A 492 10.98 -0.22 12.05
C SER A 492 12.05 0.42 12.92
N PHE A 493 11.97 1.73 13.13
CA PHE A 493 12.93 2.48 13.91
C PHE A 493 12.23 3.12 15.09
N LEU A 494 12.82 2.99 16.29
CA LEU A 494 12.44 3.79 17.45
C LEU A 494 13.00 5.19 17.24
N MET A 495 12.13 6.19 17.22
CA MET A 495 12.47 7.59 16.97
C MET A 495 12.34 8.40 18.26
N GLY A 496 13.20 9.41 18.43
CA GLY A 496 13.14 10.28 19.59
C GLY A 496 13.59 11.72 19.35
N VAL A 497 13.49 12.49 20.44
CA VAL A 497 13.84 13.90 20.56
C VAL A 497 15.00 14.09 21.53
N ALA A 498 15.72 15.20 21.39
CA ALA A 498 16.72 15.61 22.36
C ALA A 498 16.08 16.38 23.54
N SER A 499 16.60 16.20 24.74
CA SER A 499 16.31 17.12 25.84
C SER A 499 16.93 18.47 25.52
N SER A 500 16.21 19.55 25.80
CA SER A 500 16.75 20.90 25.61
C SER A 500 18.04 21.08 26.46
N PRO A 501 19.15 21.56 25.86
CA PRO A 501 20.38 21.80 26.61
C PRO A 501 20.15 22.91 27.65
N LYS A 502 20.82 22.80 28.81
CA LYS A 502 20.73 23.81 29.88
C LYS A 502 21.52 25.08 29.52
N THR A 503 22.57 24.93 28.71
CA THR A 503 23.46 26.01 28.25
C THR A 503 23.41 26.08 26.72
N SER A 504 23.31 27.28 26.15
CA SER A 504 23.38 27.49 24.70
C SER A 504 24.74 27.07 24.15
N GLY A 505 24.76 26.16 23.17
CA GLY A 505 25.98 25.68 22.51
C GLY A 505 26.47 24.29 22.96
N GLU A 506 25.87 23.70 24.00
CA GLU A 506 26.17 22.32 24.40
C GLU A 506 25.41 21.28 23.57
N ASN A 507 26.06 20.15 23.30
CA ASN A 507 25.41 19.01 22.68
C ASN A 507 24.36 18.38 23.63
N PRO A 508 23.24 17.88 23.10
CA PRO A 508 22.20 17.26 23.92
C PRO A 508 22.72 15.98 24.58
N THR A 509 22.57 15.91 25.89
CA THR A 509 23.09 14.81 26.72
C THR A 509 22.07 13.69 26.96
N LYS A 510 20.80 13.90 26.63
CA LYS A 510 19.71 12.96 26.92
C LYS A 510 18.65 12.96 25.83
N PHE A 511 18.21 11.77 25.44
CA PHE A 511 17.24 11.56 24.36
C PHE A 511 16.01 10.79 24.84
N LEU A 512 14.83 11.23 24.41
CA LEU A 512 13.55 10.65 24.80
C LEU A 512 12.88 10.04 23.57
N SER A 513 12.49 8.77 23.68
CA SER A 513 11.68 8.13 22.63
C SER A 513 10.27 8.74 22.54
N VAL A 514 9.73 8.81 21.32
CA VAL A 514 8.41 9.42 21.04
C VAL A 514 7.51 8.50 20.23
N VAL A 515 8.07 7.78 19.25
CA VAL A 515 7.28 6.94 18.36
C VAL A 515 8.14 5.89 17.66
N SER A 516 7.54 4.78 17.24
CA SER A 516 8.18 3.83 16.33
C SER A 516 7.63 3.96 14.91
N VAL A 517 8.50 4.06 13.90
CA VAL A 517 8.11 4.33 12.51
C VAL A 517 8.59 3.22 11.59
N SER A 518 7.68 2.71 10.74
CA SER A 518 7.94 1.57 9.82
C SER A 518 7.65 1.91 8.34
N ASN A 519 7.07 3.08 8.09
CA ASN A 519 6.53 3.49 6.80
C ASN A 519 7.32 4.68 6.25
N GLY A 520 7.31 4.82 4.92
CA GLY A 520 7.93 5.95 4.22
C GLY A 520 9.32 5.66 3.63
N LEU A 521 10.00 4.62 4.11
CA LEU A 521 11.29 4.19 3.57
C LEU A 521 11.14 3.15 2.45
N SER A 522 11.81 3.39 1.33
CA SER A 522 11.93 2.42 0.22
C SER A 522 12.87 1.26 0.60
N MET A 523 12.82 0.15 -0.16
CA MET A 523 13.77 -0.96 0.04
C MET A 523 15.23 -0.52 -0.09
N ASN A 524 15.52 0.38 -1.03
CA ASN A 524 16.87 0.87 -1.27
C ASN A 524 17.34 1.75 -0.10
N ALA A 525 16.46 2.64 0.39
CA ALA A 525 16.74 3.46 1.57
C ALA A 525 16.99 2.62 2.83
N LEU A 526 16.23 1.54 3.03
CA LEU A 526 16.48 0.60 4.13
C LEU A 526 17.83 -0.11 4.01
N LYS A 527 18.26 -0.48 2.81
CA LYS A 527 19.58 -1.07 2.57
C LYS A 527 20.70 -0.05 2.83
N GLU A 528 20.51 1.20 2.45
CA GLU A 528 21.45 2.29 2.73
C GLU A 528 21.60 2.51 4.23
N LEU A 529 20.49 2.64 4.98
CA LEU A 529 20.52 2.74 6.44
C LEU A 529 21.19 1.51 7.08
N SER A 530 20.88 0.30 6.59
CA SER A 530 21.50 -0.92 7.08
C SER A 530 23.02 -0.92 6.89
N LYS A 531 23.54 -0.31 5.81
CA LYS A 531 24.98 -0.16 5.57
C LYS A 531 25.59 0.90 6.46
N ILE A 532 24.89 2.02 6.67
CA ILE A 532 25.38 3.11 7.53
C ILE A 532 25.49 2.68 9.01
N PHE A 533 24.55 1.84 9.44
CA PHE A 533 24.50 1.29 10.80
C PHE A 533 25.21 -0.06 10.96
N GLU A 534 25.94 -0.50 9.93
CA GLU A 534 26.75 -1.71 10.01
C GLU A 534 27.75 -1.59 11.18
N ASN A 535 27.76 -2.59 12.06
CA ASN A 535 28.58 -2.64 13.29
C ASN A 535 28.30 -1.53 14.34
N LYS A 536 27.25 -0.72 14.17
CA LYS A 536 26.86 0.33 15.15
C LYS A 536 25.69 -0.07 16.05
N TRP A 537 25.04 -1.20 15.76
CA TRP A 537 23.95 -1.72 16.57
C TRP A 537 24.47 -2.38 17.85
N GLU A 538 23.89 -1.99 18.98
CA GLU A 538 24.19 -2.53 20.30
C GLU A 538 22.97 -3.29 20.86
N THR A 539 23.21 -4.37 21.60
CA THR A 539 22.13 -5.08 22.31
C THR A 539 21.78 -4.43 23.64
N GLN A 540 22.71 -3.68 24.22
CA GLN A 540 22.51 -2.92 25.44
C GLN A 540 22.03 -1.50 25.11
N ARG A 541 21.11 -0.99 25.91
CA ARG A 541 20.56 0.35 25.77
C ARG A 541 21.60 1.40 26.21
N PRO A 542 21.85 2.46 25.42
CA PRO A 542 22.65 3.60 25.85
C PRO A 542 22.06 4.30 27.08
N THR A 543 22.90 4.69 28.03
CA THR A 543 22.46 5.30 29.31
C THR A 543 21.72 6.63 29.11
N ASN A 544 22.11 7.40 28.09
CA ASN A 544 21.50 8.67 27.70
C ASN A 544 20.16 8.55 26.96
N VAL A 545 19.67 7.34 26.67
CA VAL A 545 18.42 7.12 25.94
C VAL A 545 17.30 6.63 26.86
N ILE A 546 16.20 7.38 26.97
CA ILE A 546 14.99 6.95 27.69
C ILE A 546 14.10 6.12 26.74
N PRO A 547 13.91 4.81 27.01
CA PRO A 547 13.14 3.91 26.16
C PRO A 547 11.63 4.12 26.31
N PRO A 548 10.81 3.52 25.42
CA PRO A 548 9.38 3.36 25.71
C PRO A 548 9.18 2.42 26.90
N LYS A 549 8.08 2.58 27.63
CA LYS A 549 7.73 1.72 28.78
C LYS A 549 7.36 0.31 28.35
N ILE A 550 6.79 0.17 27.14
CA ILE A 550 6.31 -1.08 26.58
C ILE A 550 7.03 -1.34 25.25
N ASP A 551 7.34 -2.61 24.98
CA ASP A 551 7.95 -3.10 23.73
C ASP A 551 9.22 -2.31 23.30
N PRO A 552 10.30 -2.33 24.10
CA PRO A 552 11.58 -1.75 23.69
C PRO A 552 12.17 -2.45 22.44
N PRO A 553 12.99 -1.75 21.64
CA PRO A 553 13.62 -2.31 20.45
C PRO A 553 14.62 -3.42 20.77
N GLU A 554 14.79 -4.34 19.82
CA GLU A 554 15.76 -5.43 19.94
C GLU A 554 17.21 -4.95 19.78
N LEU A 555 17.42 -3.86 19.05
CA LEU A 555 18.73 -3.25 18.82
C LEU A 555 18.70 -1.76 19.12
N TRP A 556 19.78 -1.26 19.70
CA TRP A 556 19.97 0.14 20.07
C TRP A 556 21.08 0.77 19.26
N ILE A 557 21.01 2.09 19.10
CA ILE A 557 22.09 2.86 18.51
C ILE A 557 22.39 4.06 19.40
N ARG A 558 23.68 4.32 19.62
CA ARG A 558 24.12 5.53 20.30
C ARG A 558 23.75 6.77 19.46
N PRO A 559 23.16 7.82 20.04
CA PRO A 559 22.75 9.02 19.30
C PRO A 559 23.85 9.60 18.41
N GLU A 560 25.09 9.60 18.89
CA GLU A 560 26.28 10.14 18.20
C GLU A 560 26.61 9.38 16.90
N ASN A 561 26.20 8.11 16.83
CA ASN A 561 26.40 7.22 15.69
C ASN A 561 25.17 7.12 14.77
N SER A 562 24.10 7.85 15.11
CA SER A 562 22.78 7.72 14.51
C SER A 562 22.51 8.77 13.42
N ILE A 563 21.34 8.68 12.79
CA ILE A 563 20.86 9.59 11.75
C ILE A 563 19.49 10.15 12.13
N ILE A 564 19.27 11.40 11.69
CA ILE A 564 17.98 12.08 11.78
C ILE A 564 17.11 11.72 10.57
N LEU A 565 15.84 11.45 10.82
CA LEU A 565 14.81 11.27 9.80
C LEU A 565 13.75 12.36 9.97
N THR A 566 13.33 12.95 8.85
CA THR A 566 12.14 13.80 8.84
C THR A 566 10.91 12.91 8.82
N VAL A 567 10.03 13.10 9.79
CA VAL A 567 8.78 12.35 9.97
C VAL A 567 7.60 13.29 9.84
N LYS A 568 6.63 12.90 9.00
CA LYS A 568 5.29 13.49 8.96
C LYS A 568 4.32 12.60 9.73
N ALA A 569 3.41 13.21 10.47
CA ALA A 569 2.34 12.53 11.17
C ALA A 569 1.06 13.38 11.07
N THR A 570 -0.11 12.74 11.16
CA THR A 570 -1.40 13.45 11.06
C THR A 570 -1.65 14.28 12.33
N GLU A 571 -1.37 13.69 13.49
CA GLU A 571 -1.69 14.27 14.80
C GLU A 571 -0.80 13.69 15.90
N MET A 572 -0.70 14.42 17.01
CA MET A 572 -0.16 13.92 18.27
C MET A 572 -1.30 13.45 19.16
N ILE A 573 -1.12 12.29 19.79
CA ILE A 573 -2.08 11.68 20.72
C ILE A 573 -1.42 11.47 22.08
N ARG A 574 -2.20 11.55 23.16
CA ARG A 574 -1.71 11.18 24.50
C ARG A 574 -1.34 9.69 24.54
N SER A 575 -0.19 9.38 25.13
CA SER A 575 0.28 8.02 25.31
C SER A 575 1.12 7.91 26.58
N SER A 576 0.74 6.97 27.45
CA SER A 576 1.52 6.63 28.65
C SER A 576 2.79 5.84 28.36
N ASP A 577 2.91 5.30 27.15
CA ASP A 577 3.95 4.36 26.75
C ASP A 577 5.26 5.06 26.44
N TYR A 578 5.19 6.34 26.05
CA TYR A 578 6.36 7.15 25.74
C TYR A 578 6.64 8.17 26.86
N PRO A 579 7.92 8.44 27.16
CA PRO A 579 8.33 9.38 28.21
C PRO A 579 7.71 10.77 28.13
N MET A 580 7.41 11.25 26.91
CA MET A 580 6.83 12.57 26.70
C MET A 580 5.33 12.67 27.04
N GLY A 581 4.65 11.56 27.33
CA GLY A 581 3.19 11.54 27.51
C GLY A 581 2.39 11.68 26.21
N TYR A 582 3.08 11.79 25.07
CA TYR A 582 2.51 11.91 23.73
C TYR A 582 3.25 11.01 22.74
N SER A 583 2.54 10.57 21.69
CA SER A 583 3.09 9.89 20.53
C SER A 583 2.49 10.44 19.23
N LEU A 584 3.03 10.02 18.09
CA LEU A 584 2.59 10.46 16.76
C LEU A 584 1.67 9.42 16.13
N ARG A 585 0.49 9.83 15.63
CA ARG A 585 -0.44 8.96 14.90
C ARG A 585 -0.17 9.03 13.39
N PHE A 586 -0.16 7.86 12.76
CA PHE A 586 0.18 7.66 11.34
C PHE A 586 1.54 8.23 10.90
N PRO A 587 2.63 8.00 11.65
CA PRO A 587 3.93 8.54 11.30
C PRO A 587 4.49 7.89 10.03
N ARG A 588 5.11 8.71 9.18
CA ARG A 588 5.78 8.29 7.95
C ARG A 588 7.08 9.07 7.78
N VAL A 589 8.16 8.36 7.47
CA VAL A 589 9.42 8.99 7.07
C VAL A 589 9.28 9.61 5.69
N THR A 590 9.63 10.89 5.57
CA THR A 590 9.69 11.58 4.27
C THR A 590 11.12 11.62 3.76
N ASN A 591 12.07 12.07 4.60
CA ASN A 591 13.46 12.28 4.23
C ASN A 591 14.45 11.65 5.23
N ILE A 592 15.60 11.24 4.73
CA ILE A 592 16.78 10.86 5.53
C ILE A 592 17.71 12.08 5.56
N ARG A 593 17.96 12.64 6.75
CA ARG A 593 18.67 13.91 6.93
C ARG A 593 20.16 13.67 7.18
N THR A 594 20.89 13.22 6.15
CA THR A 594 22.35 13.10 6.21
C THR A 594 23.06 14.45 6.21
N ASP A 595 22.33 15.52 5.89
CA ASP A 595 22.78 16.92 5.95
C ASP A 595 22.82 17.48 7.37
N LYS A 596 22.15 16.82 8.33
CA LYS A 596 22.08 17.28 9.72
C LYS A 596 22.95 16.43 10.64
N PRO A 597 23.72 17.04 11.55
CA PRO A 597 24.39 16.31 12.61
C PRO A 597 23.37 15.79 13.63
N TRP A 598 23.72 14.72 14.35
CA TRP A 598 22.84 14.01 15.30
C TRP A 598 22.24 14.92 16.39
N TYR A 599 22.95 15.98 16.79
CA TYR A 599 22.51 16.93 17.80
C TYR A 599 21.48 17.96 17.31
N ASN A 600 21.32 18.14 15.98
CA ASN A 600 20.36 19.07 15.39
C ASN A 600 18.98 18.41 15.15
N VAL A 601 18.49 17.74 16.18
CA VAL A 601 17.19 17.05 16.22
C VAL A 601 16.14 17.94 16.88
N CYS A 602 14.86 17.66 16.64
CA CYS A 602 13.77 18.27 17.41
C CYS A 602 13.99 18.07 18.92
N THR A 603 13.84 19.15 19.68
CA THR A 603 13.97 19.15 21.13
C THR A 603 12.62 18.87 21.82
N THR A 604 12.67 18.52 23.11
CA THR A 604 11.47 18.37 23.94
C THR A 604 10.61 19.65 23.95
N ASN A 605 11.23 20.84 24.00
CA ASN A 605 10.51 22.11 23.97
C ASN A 605 9.83 22.36 22.61
N ASN A 606 10.52 22.05 21.50
CA ASN A 606 9.97 22.19 20.16
C ASN A 606 8.78 21.26 19.94
N LEU A 607 8.81 20.05 20.50
CA LEU A 607 7.69 19.13 20.40
C LEU A 607 6.53 19.56 21.31
N GLN A 608 6.81 20.06 22.51
CA GLN A 608 5.80 20.56 23.44
C GLN A 608 5.10 21.82 22.91
N SER A 609 5.79 22.70 22.17
CA SER A 609 5.17 23.89 21.58
C SER A 609 4.11 23.58 20.51
N LEU A 610 4.07 22.34 20.00
CA LEU A 610 3.00 21.86 19.11
C LEU A 610 1.70 21.54 19.85
N ILE A 611 1.72 21.47 21.18
CA ILE A 611 0.52 21.28 22.01
C ILE A 611 -0.13 22.66 22.18
N LYS A 612 -1.25 22.88 21.49
CA LYS A 612 -1.92 24.19 21.43
C LYS A 612 -3.01 24.36 22.48
N ASP A 613 -3.58 23.26 22.97
CA ASP A 613 -4.71 23.28 23.89
C ASP A 613 -4.78 22.01 24.77
N THR A 614 -5.83 21.93 25.60
CA THR A 614 -6.05 20.80 26.52
C THR A 614 -6.68 19.58 25.85
N CYS A 615 -6.99 19.63 24.54
CA CYS A 615 -7.61 18.51 23.83
C CYS A 615 -6.66 17.31 23.81
N PRO A 616 -7.20 16.07 23.86
CA PRO A 616 -6.38 14.87 23.86
C PRO A 616 -5.64 14.62 22.52
N ILE A 617 -6.12 15.24 21.44
CA ILE A 617 -5.58 15.11 20.08
C ILE A 617 -5.14 16.49 19.60
N GLN A 618 -3.88 16.59 19.15
CA GLN A 618 -3.29 17.81 18.62
C GLN A 618 -3.02 17.64 17.12
N LYS A 619 -3.74 18.38 16.26
CA LYS A 619 -3.53 18.32 14.80
C LYS A 619 -2.21 19.01 14.42
N LEU A 620 -1.46 18.39 13.53
CA LEU A 620 -0.14 18.88 13.09
C LEU A 620 -0.19 19.76 11.84
N THR A 621 -1.36 20.29 11.48
CA THR A 621 -1.50 21.22 10.35
C THR A 621 -0.84 22.56 10.67
N LYS A 622 0.06 23.02 9.80
CA LYS A 622 0.87 24.24 9.95
C LYS A 622 0.12 25.51 9.56
N ARG A 623 -0.61 25.47 8.43
CA ARG A 623 -1.29 26.63 7.82
C ARG A 623 -2.57 26.21 7.09
N LYS A 624 -3.38 27.20 6.70
CA LYS A 624 -4.50 27.01 5.78
C LYS A 624 -4.01 26.85 4.34
N VAL A 625 -4.86 26.27 3.50
CA VAL A 625 -4.65 26.18 2.05
C VAL A 625 -5.04 27.52 1.43
N ASN A 626 -4.16 28.07 0.59
CA ASN A 626 -4.45 29.25 -0.21
C ASN A 626 -4.78 28.82 -1.65
N TYR A 627 -5.45 29.69 -2.41
CA TYR A 627 -5.80 29.39 -3.79
C TYR A 627 -4.55 29.14 -4.67
N GLU A 628 -3.44 29.81 -4.36
CA GLU A 628 -2.12 29.59 -5.00
C GLU A 628 -1.63 28.13 -4.89
N ASP A 629 -1.96 27.41 -3.81
CA ASP A 629 -1.59 25.99 -3.66
C ASP A 629 -2.28 25.09 -4.69
N ILE A 630 -3.42 25.55 -5.20
CA ILE A 630 -4.24 24.87 -6.22
C ILE A 630 -3.76 25.29 -7.62
N GLU A 631 -3.31 26.53 -7.80
CA GLU A 631 -2.80 27.06 -9.08
C GLU A 631 -1.37 26.63 -9.41
N GLU A 632 -0.49 26.55 -8.41
CA GLU A 632 0.92 26.15 -8.58
C GLU A 632 1.10 24.72 -9.12
N SER A 633 0.02 23.94 -9.28
CA SER A 633 0.04 22.65 -9.95
C SER A 633 0.37 22.72 -11.45
N GLU A 634 0.19 23.89 -12.09
CA GLU A 634 0.63 24.15 -13.47
C GLU A 634 2.09 24.65 -13.57
N ILE A 635 2.65 25.21 -12.49
CA ILE A 635 3.99 25.85 -12.50
C ILE A 635 4.79 25.48 -11.24
N LYS A 636 5.15 24.20 -11.09
CA LYS A 636 6.19 23.79 -10.13
C LYS A 636 7.37 23.12 -10.84
N ILE A 637 8.24 23.97 -11.41
CA ILE A 637 9.67 23.67 -11.51
C ILE A 637 10.22 23.80 -10.08
N PRO A 638 10.83 22.76 -9.48
CA PRO A 638 11.37 22.87 -8.13
C PRO A 638 12.49 23.92 -8.08
N LYS A 639 12.32 24.97 -7.27
CA LYS A 639 13.39 25.91 -6.93
C LYS A 639 14.51 25.14 -6.22
N THR A 640 15.62 24.95 -6.91
CA THR A 640 16.87 24.41 -6.36
C THR A 640 17.40 25.32 -5.25
N LYS A 641 17.29 24.91 -3.98
CA LYS A 641 18.30 25.27 -2.98
C LYS A 641 19.47 24.31 -3.16
N LYS A 642 20.63 24.88 -3.53
CA LYS A 642 21.91 24.20 -3.74
C LYS A 642 22.23 23.28 -2.55
N TYR A 643 22.28 21.97 -2.80
CA TYR A 643 23.13 21.05 -2.04
C TYR A 643 23.67 19.99 -3.01
N TYR A 644 25.00 19.89 -3.05
CA TYR A 644 25.75 18.85 -3.74
C TYR A 644 25.28 17.46 -3.27
N SER A 645 24.86 16.59 -4.20
CA SER A 645 24.72 15.17 -3.91
C SER A 645 24.86 14.34 -5.19
N ARG A 646 25.81 13.39 -5.12
CA ARG A 646 26.18 12.44 -6.16
C ARG A 646 25.02 11.49 -6.47
N THR A 647 24.69 11.43 -7.77
CA THR A 647 24.28 10.27 -8.56
C THR A 647 23.84 9.01 -7.82
N LYS A 648 22.55 8.64 -7.96
CA LYS A 648 22.14 7.23 -8.14
C LYS A 648 20.77 7.08 -8.82
N ASN A 649 20.82 6.34 -9.91
CA ASN A 649 19.74 5.96 -10.82
C ASN A 649 18.47 5.44 -10.12
N LYS A 650 17.32 6.07 -10.39
CA LYS A 650 16.00 5.48 -10.20
C LYS A 650 15.53 4.89 -11.53
N GLN A 651 15.55 3.57 -11.61
CA GLN A 651 14.75 2.80 -12.56
C GLN A 651 13.27 3.13 -12.35
N THR A 652 12.64 3.60 -13.41
CA THR A 652 11.22 3.88 -13.52
C THR A 652 10.44 2.57 -13.46
N LEU A 653 9.60 2.45 -12.43
CA LEU A 653 8.57 1.43 -12.33
C LEU A 653 7.43 1.81 -13.28
N ILE A 654 7.21 0.95 -14.26
CA ILE A 654 6.13 0.96 -15.24
C ILE A 654 4.79 0.97 -14.49
N LYS A 655 3.95 1.99 -14.74
CA LYS A 655 2.51 1.92 -14.48
C LYS A 655 1.86 1.12 -15.62
N PRO A 656 0.93 0.19 -15.34
CA PRO A 656 0.24 -0.56 -16.38
C PRO A 656 -0.71 0.36 -17.16
N ASN A 657 -0.73 0.14 -18.47
CA ASN A 657 -1.51 0.84 -19.50
C ASN A 657 -2.96 1.09 -19.08
N ILE A 658 -3.30 2.37 -18.95
CA ILE A 658 -4.65 2.87 -19.23
C ILE A 658 -4.77 2.83 -20.76
N PHE A 659 -5.86 2.26 -21.28
CA PHE A 659 -6.21 2.31 -22.68
C PHE A 659 -6.23 3.78 -23.14
N VAL A 660 -5.17 4.19 -23.84
CA VAL A 660 -5.16 5.36 -24.71
C VAL A 660 -5.28 4.78 -26.11
N ASP A 661 -6.23 5.27 -26.90
CA ASP A 661 -6.42 4.84 -28.28
C ASP A 661 -5.09 4.80 -29.03
N SER A 662 -4.89 3.76 -29.83
CA SER A 662 -3.64 3.62 -30.59
C SER A 662 -3.51 4.79 -31.57
N PRO A 663 -2.36 5.48 -31.63
CA PRO A 663 -2.18 6.62 -32.53
C PRO A 663 -2.39 6.21 -34.00
N ILE A 664 -3.08 7.06 -34.77
CA ILE A 664 -3.32 6.85 -36.20
C ILE A 664 -1.96 6.73 -36.90
N GLN A 665 -1.75 5.62 -37.60
CA GLN A 665 -0.48 5.32 -38.25
C GLN A 665 -0.40 5.99 -39.61
N LEU A 666 0.58 6.88 -39.79
CA LEU A 666 0.74 7.68 -41.00
C LEU A 666 1.65 6.99 -42.01
N THR A 667 2.83 6.51 -41.59
CA THR A 667 3.79 5.85 -42.48
C THR A 667 4.60 4.76 -41.77
N ARG A 668 5.47 4.06 -42.52
CA ARG A 668 6.41 3.05 -41.99
C ARG A 668 7.86 3.55 -41.95
N LEU A 669 8.06 4.86 -41.87
CA LEU A 669 9.37 5.51 -42.00
C LEU A 669 10.43 4.97 -41.02
N PHE A 670 10.03 4.57 -39.81
CA PHE A 670 10.92 4.08 -38.75
C PHE A 670 10.70 2.61 -38.38
N ASP A 671 10.23 1.78 -39.32
CA ASP A 671 10.07 0.34 -39.06
C ASP A 671 11.37 -0.27 -38.51
N ASP A 672 11.26 -1.07 -37.45
CA ASP A 672 12.36 -1.70 -36.71
C ASP A 672 13.42 -0.75 -36.11
N LYS A 673 13.14 0.57 -36.02
CA LYS A 673 14.06 1.53 -35.37
C LYS A 673 13.66 1.80 -33.93
N GLU A 674 14.57 1.50 -33.01
CA GLU A 674 14.44 1.91 -31.61
C GLU A 674 15.02 3.31 -31.38
N ILE A 675 14.17 4.28 -31.02
CA ILE A 675 14.57 5.69 -30.86
C ILE A 675 14.33 6.12 -29.42
N CYS A 676 15.33 6.77 -28.81
CA CYS A 676 15.22 7.29 -27.44
C CYS A 676 15.01 8.81 -27.45
N VAL A 677 13.93 9.29 -26.82
CA VAL A 677 13.68 10.73 -26.68
C VAL A 677 14.02 11.18 -25.25
N ILE A 678 15.05 12.01 -25.11
CA ILE A 678 15.49 12.50 -23.79
C ILE A 678 14.65 13.68 -23.34
N ASN A 679 14.44 14.66 -24.22
CA ASN A 679 13.64 15.84 -24.01
C ASN A 679 13.26 16.51 -25.34
N GLY A 680 12.23 17.36 -25.29
CA GLY A 680 11.89 18.29 -26.37
C GLY A 680 12.41 19.71 -26.12
N ASN A 681 11.86 20.68 -26.83
CA ASN A 681 12.03 22.11 -26.58
C ASN A 681 10.65 22.77 -26.35
N ASN A 682 10.60 24.12 -26.26
CA ASN A 682 9.34 24.83 -26.02
C ASN A 682 8.34 24.73 -27.19
N GLU A 683 8.81 24.48 -28.41
CA GLU A 683 7.97 24.33 -29.61
C GLU A 683 7.45 22.90 -29.79
N LEU A 684 8.30 21.91 -29.50
CA LEU A 684 8.04 20.48 -29.63
C LEU A 684 8.33 19.81 -28.30
N PRO A 685 7.30 19.66 -27.44
CA PRO A 685 7.40 18.92 -26.20
C PRO A 685 7.78 17.46 -26.45
N LYS A 686 8.37 16.82 -25.44
CA LYS A 686 8.83 15.43 -25.53
C LYS A 686 7.70 14.49 -25.95
N GLU A 687 6.53 14.66 -25.34
CA GLU A 687 5.33 13.85 -25.57
C GLU A 687 4.91 13.90 -27.03
N ARG A 688 4.97 15.09 -27.65
CA ARG A 688 4.61 15.28 -29.06
C ARG A 688 5.60 14.61 -30.01
N ILE A 689 6.88 14.60 -29.68
CA ILE A 689 7.91 13.88 -30.45
C ILE A 689 7.67 12.38 -30.37
N GLU A 690 7.38 11.85 -29.18
CA GLU A 690 7.08 10.42 -28.98
C GLU A 690 5.81 10.00 -29.75
N GLU A 691 4.76 10.84 -29.76
CA GLU A 691 3.55 10.61 -30.56
C GLU A 691 3.86 10.51 -32.06
N ILE A 692 4.55 11.49 -32.63
CA ILE A 692 4.89 11.52 -34.07
C ILE A 692 5.77 10.32 -34.45
N LEU A 693 6.73 9.95 -33.59
CA LEU A 693 7.54 8.75 -33.79
C LEU A 693 6.69 7.47 -33.84
N LEU A 694 5.68 7.34 -32.97
CA LEU A 694 4.75 6.20 -32.97
C LEU A 694 3.85 6.20 -34.22
N GLN A 695 3.40 7.37 -34.70
CA GLN A 695 2.65 7.52 -35.95
C GLN A 695 3.45 7.01 -37.17
N HIS A 696 4.79 7.04 -37.10
CA HIS A 696 5.71 6.59 -38.13
C HIS A 696 6.37 5.22 -37.85
N ARG A 697 5.77 4.38 -36.98
CA ARG A 697 6.24 3.02 -36.61
C ARG A 697 7.56 2.91 -35.83
N ALA A 698 8.09 4.01 -35.27
CA ALA A 698 9.26 3.90 -34.42
C ALA A 698 8.94 3.18 -33.10
N LYS A 699 9.90 2.41 -32.58
CA LYS A 699 9.84 1.87 -31.23
C LYS A 699 10.49 2.85 -30.25
N VAL A 700 9.66 3.62 -29.55
CA VAL A 700 10.14 4.64 -28.60
C VAL A 700 10.60 4.01 -27.28
N VAL A 701 11.83 4.27 -26.88
CA VAL A 701 12.42 3.77 -25.63
C VAL A 701 12.80 4.91 -24.68
N GLN A 702 12.70 4.65 -23.37
CA GLN A 702 12.89 5.69 -22.34
C GLN A 702 14.34 5.88 -21.88
N ASN A 703 15.22 4.91 -22.19
CA ASN A 703 16.62 4.94 -21.79
C ASN A 703 17.52 4.64 -22.99
N PRO A 704 18.62 5.39 -23.19
CA PRO A 704 19.53 5.16 -24.30
C PRO A 704 20.31 3.85 -24.07
N LEU A 705 20.25 2.97 -25.05
CA LEU A 705 20.97 1.71 -25.18
C LEU A 705 21.87 1.75 -26.43
N LYS A 706 22.88 0.88 -26.50
CA LYS A 706 23.83 0.86 -27.64
C LYS A 706 23.14 0.44 -28.94
N GLU A 707 22.06 -0.33 -28.81
CA GLU A 707 21.27 -0.89 -29.89
C GLU A 707 20.25 0.11 -30.46
N ASN A 708 20.06 1.26 -29.80
CA ASN A 708 19.16 2.29 -30.32
C ASN A 708 19.70 2.90 -31.61
N TYR A 709 18.78 3.21 -32.53
CA TYR A 709 19.08 3.85 -33.79
C TYR A 709 19.67 5.25 -33.58
N CYS A 710 19.00 6.08 -32.78
CA CYS A 710 19.51 7.38 -32.34
C CYS A 710 18.85 7.84 -31.03
N VAL A 711 19.44 8.87 -30.43
CA VAL A 711 18.94 9.55 -29.24
C VAL A 711 18.62 11.00 -29.59
N ILE A 712 17.34 11.39 -29.46
CA ILE A 712 16.88 12.76 -29.76
C ILE A 712 17.01 13.62 -28.50
N ILE A 713 17.69 14.77 -28.66
CA ILE A 713 17.82 15.80 -27.62
C ILE A 713 17.36 17.14 -28.17
N GLY A 714 16.26 17.67 -27.62
CA GLY A 714 15.75 18.99 -27.99
C GLY A 714 16.32 20.15 -27.21
N ASN A 715 16.73 19.94 -25.96
CA ASN A 715 17.34 20.99 -25.15
C ASN A 715 18.62 20.48 -24.48
N VAL A 716 19.75 20.85 -25.08
CA VAL A 716 21.10 20.50 -24.60
C VAL A 716 21.42 21.10 -23.24
N LYS A 717 20.78 22.20 -22.83
CA LYS A 717 21.04 22.88 -21.54
C LYS A 717 20.55 22.10 -20.33
N THR A 718 19.74 21.05 -20.53
CA THR A 718 19.28 20.22 -19.41
C THR A 718 20.39 19.33 -18.86
N ILE A 719 20.43 19.15 -17.55
CA ILE A 719 21.46 18.34 -16.87
C ILE A 719 21.49 16.90 -17.41
N LYS A 720 20.32 16.33 -17.74
CA LYS A 720 20.22 14.97 -18.30
C LYS A 720 20.80 14.90 -19.72
N ALA A 721 20.52 15.88 -20.57
CA ALA A 721 21.09 15.95 -21.92
C ALA A 721 22.61 16.13 -21.86
N ASN A 722 23.10 17.08 -21.07
CA ASN A 722 24.53 17.33 -20.90
C ASN A 722 25.28 16.11 -20.37
N ASN A 723 24.74 15.39 -19.38
CA ASN A 723 25.36 14.16 -18.88
C ASN A 723 25.43 13.06 -19.94
N ILE A 724 24.41 12.94 -20.80
CA ILE A 724 24.38 11.97 -21.89
C ILE A 724 25.41 12.35 -22.96
N ILE A 725 25.44 13.63 -23.37
CA ILE A 725 26.40 14.19 -24.32
C ILE A 725 27.84 14.02 -23.81
N GLN A 726 28.14 14.39 -22.58
CA GLN A 726 29.48 14.26 -21.99
C GLN A 726 29.92 12.80 -21.86
N ASN A 727 29.05 11.91 -21.36
CA ASN A 727 29.37 10.48 -21.27
C ASN A 727 29.56 9.86 -22.66
N ASN A 728 28.83 10.34 -23.67
CA ASN A 728 28.94 9.86 -25.04
C ASN A 728 30.16 10.44 -25.76
N ASN A 729 30.59 11.68 -25.46
CA ASN A 729 31.85 12.24 -25.98
C ASN A 729 33.07 11.42 -25.53
N ILE A 730 33.01 10.81 -24.35
CA ILE A 730 34.07 9.94 -23.82
C ILE A 730 33.99 8.53 -24.42
N ASN A 731 32.78 7.96 -24.56
CA ASN A 731 32.61 6.54 -24.87
C ASN A 731 32.07 6.21 -26.28
N LYS A 732 31.67 7.22 -27.07
CA LYS A 732 31.10 7.15 -28.43
C LYS A 732 30.11 5.99 -28.65
N LYS A 733 29.11 5.87 -27.76
CA LYS A 733 28.20 4.71 -27.66
C LYS A 733 27.00 4.77 -28.60
N TYR A 734 26.46 5.94 -28.89
CA TYR A 734 25.25 6.12 -29.72
C TYR A 734 25.27 7.44 -30.49
N ASP A 735 24.46 7.55 -31.54
CA ASP A 735 24.25 8.79 -32.30
C ASP A 735 23.24 9.69 -31.56
N ILE A 736 23.66 10.91 -31.21
CA ILE A 736 22.83 11.92 -30.56
C ILE A 736 22.47 12.98 -31.61
N VAL A 737 21.18 13.12 -31.86
CA VAL A 737 20.64 14.01 -32.91
C VAL A 737 19.86 15.18 -32.32
N THR A 738 19.89 16.30 -33.06
CA THR A 738 19.10 17.50 -32.77
C THR A 738 17.62 17.31 -33.17
N LEU A 739 16.77 18.27 -32.78
CA LEU A 739 15.40 18.32 -33.29
C LEU A 739 15.32 18.69 -34.77
N ASP A 740 16.36 19.28 -35.34
CA ASP A 740 16.38 19.65 -36.76
C ASP A 740 16.37 18.41 -37.64
N TRP A 741 17.12 17.37 -37.25
CA TRP A 741 17.03 16.05 -37.87
C TRP A 741 15.60 15.51 -37.83
N PHE A 742 15.01 15.47 -36.63
CA PHE A 742 13.67 14.94 -36.42
C PHE A 742 12.63 15.69 -37.26
N LYS A 743 12.66 17.03 -37.24
CA LYS A 743 11.79 17.89 -38.06
C LYS A 743 11.99 17.59 -39.55
N ARG A 744 13.23 17.47 -40.03
CA ARG A 744 13.55 17.21 -41.44
C ARG A 744 13.02 15.87 -41.94
N VAL A 745 13.31 14.78 -41.22
CA VAL A 745 12.93 13.42 -41.66
C VAL A 745 11.43 13.16 -41.55
N THR A 746 10.70 13.89 -40.69
CA THR A 746 9.26 13.72 -40.50
C THR A 746 8.38 14.62 -41.38
N LYS A 747 8.96 15.47 -42.25
CA LYS A 747 8.19 16.23 -43.26
C LYS A 747 7.59 15.29 -44.30
N GLU A 748 6.39 15.60 -44.77
CA GLU A 748 5.63 14.78 -45.74
C GLU A 748 6.42 14.48 -47.02
N GLU A 749 7.17 15.47 -47.52
CA GLU A 749 8.05 15.35 -48.70
C GLU A 749 9.14 14.27 -48.56
N ASN A 750 9.52 13.90 -47.33
CA ASN A 750 10.59 12.95 -47.02
C ASN A 750 10.08 11.56 -46.57
N TRP A 751 8.77 11.31 -46.61
CA TRP A 751 8.18 10.06 -46.11
C TRP A 751 8.49 8.82 -46.98
N SER A 752 8.98 9.02 -48.20
CA SER A 752 9.31 7.94 -49.15
C SER A 752 10.51 7.10 -48.72
N SER A 753 11.49 7.70 -48.04
CA SER A 753 12.68 7.01 -47.54
C SER A 753 13.35 7.78 -46.40
N LEU A 754 13.79 7.06 -45.37
CA LEU A 754 14.49 7.64 -44.22
C LEU A 754 15.86 8.19 -44.66
N GLN A 755 15.98 9.51 -44.67
CA GLN A 755 17.21 10.23 -45.01
C GLN A 755 18.31 9.99 -43.96
N ASP A 756 19.57 9.87 -44.41
CA ASP A 756 20.72 9.71 -43.50
C ASP A 756 20.97 11.00 -42.67
N PHE A 757 21.82 10.86 -41.65
CA PHE A 757 22.25 11.98 -40.82
C PHE A 757 23.12 12.96 -41.63
N LEU A 758 22.95 14.25 -41.36
CA LEU A 758 23.86 15.29 -41.83
C LEU A 758 24.85 15.65 -40.72
N PRO A 759 26.04 16.18 -41.03
CA PRO A 759 27.03 16.51 -39.99
C PRO A 759 26.51 17.47 -38.91
N TRP A 760 25.64 18.41 -39.28
CA TRP A 760 25.04 19.40 -38.39
C TRP A 760 23.80 18.90 -37.62
N ASP A 761 23.25 17.75 -38.01
CA ASP A 761 22.14 17.11 -37.30
C ASP A 761 22.62 16.38 -36.03
N LEU A 762 23.93 16.11 -35.96
CA LEU A 762 24.55 15.33 -34.91
C LEU A 762 25.20 16.24 -33.87
N ILE A 763 24.79 16.06 -32.61
CA ILE A 763 25.47 16.65 -31.46
C ILE A 763 26.71 15.80 -31.13
N CYS A 764 26.55 14.48 -31.18
CA CYS A 764 27.63 13.49 -31.03
C CYS A 764 27.32 12.31 -31.95
N SER A 765 28.34 11.72 -32.55
CA SER A 765 28.18 10.51 -33.37
C SER A 765 29.00 9.35 -32.82
N ARG A 766 28.51 8.12 -33.06
CA ARG A 766 29.33 6.92 -32.87
C ARG A 766 30.41 6.84 -33.95
N GLU A 767 31.46 6.08 -33.67
CA GLU A 767 32.63 6.02 -34.56
C GLU A 767 32.28 5.57 -35.98
N SER A 768 31.38 4.59 -36.14
CA SER A 768 30.95 4.13 -37.47
C SER A 768 30.19 5.19 -38.27
N THR A 769 29.33 5.97 -37.62
CA THR A 769 28.59 7.06 -38.27
C THR A 769 29.54 8.20 -38.63
N ARG A 770 30.51 8.52 -37.77
CA ARG A 770 31.56 9.51 -38.03
C ARG A 770 32.41 9.14 -39.24
N GLN A 771 32.90 7.89 -39.29
CA GLN A 771 33.71 7.39 -40.40
C GLN A 771 32.93 7.37 -41.71
N ARG A 772 31.63 7.03 -41.68
CA ARG A 772 30.78 7.09 -42.86
C ARG A 772 30.62 8.54 -43.37
N LEU A 773 30.35 9.49 -42.49
CA LEU A 773 30.18 10.89 -42.89
C LEU A 773 31.48 11.53 -43.40
N ALA A 774 32.63 11.16 -42.84
CA ALA A 774 33.93 11.64 -43.29
C ALA A 774 34.32 11.18 -44.72
N GLN A 775 33.58 10.26 -45.33
CA GLN A 775 33.76 9.90 -46.74
C GLN A 775 33.14 10.91 -47.70
N TYR A 776 32.18 11.70 -47.21
CA TYR A 776 31.33 12.58 -48.01
C TYR A 776 31.51 14.04 -47.64
N TYR A 777 31.85 14.32 -46.37
CA TYR A 777 32.00 15.66 -45.84
C TYR A 777 33.38 15.88 -45.23
N ASP A 778 33.90 17.10 -45.38
CA ASP A 778 35.10 17.54 -44.69
C ASP A 778 34.82 18.00 -43.23
N ASP A 779 35.86 18.41 -42.53
CA ASP A 779 35.79 18.87 -41.13
C ASP A 779 34.99 20.19 -40.95
N TYR A 780 34.73 20.90 -42.05
CA TYR A 780 33.96 22.14 -42.11
C TYR A 780 32.54 21.93 -42.63
N TYR A 781 32.09 20.67 -42.75
CA TYR A 781 30.76 20.28 -43.21
C TYR A 781 30.49 20.54 -44.69
N ASP A 782 31.52 20.75 -45.50
CA ASP A 782 31.39 20.87 -46.95
C ASP A 782 31.44 19.49 -47.60
N HIS A 783 30.65 19.28 -48.66
CA HIS A 783 30.54 17.98 -49.31
C HIS A 783 31.55 17.86 -50.45
N TYR A 784 32.30 16.76 -50.51
CA TYR A 784 33.39 16.61 -51.49
C TYR A 784 32.95 16.62 -52.96
N THR A 785 31.70 16.25 -53.25
CA THR A 785 31.21 16.06 -54.63
C THR A 785 29.88 16.75 -54.94
N ILE A 786 29.34 17.59 -54.05
CA ILE A 786 28.06 18.28 -54.25
C ILE A 786 28.32 19.77 -54.11
N ASP A 787 27.89 20.55 -55.10
CA ASP A 787 28.05 22.00 -55.09
C ASP A 787 27.36 22.61 -53.85
N ALA A 788 28.11 23.43 -53.12
CA ALA A 788 27.59 24.13 -51.96
C ALA A 788 26.55 25.18 -52.37
N ASN A 789 25.45 25.22 -51.63
CA ASN A 789 24.43 26.27 -51.75
C ASN A 789 24.54 27.27 -50.59
N GLU A 790 23.75 28.33 -50.64
CA GLU A 790 23.78 29.38 -49.62
C GLU A 790 23.61 28.83 -48.18
N GLU A 791 22.74 27.83 -48.00
CA GLU A 791 22.49 27.23 -46.68
C GLU A 791 23.66 26.38 -46.19
N THR A 792 24.28 25.58 -47.07
CA THR A 792 25.44 24.75 -46.70
C THR A 792 26.66 25.62 -46.40
N LEU A 793 26.90 26.67 -47.20
CA LEU A 793 27.98 27.63 -46.95
C LEU A 793 27.83 28.35 -45.61
N LEU A 794 26.62 28.82 -45.27
CA LEU A 794 26.34 29.45 -43.97
C LEU A 794 26.65 28.51 -42.79
N ARG A 795 26.44 27.20 -42.95
CA ARG A 795 26.73 26.21 -41.91
C ARG A 795 28.24 25.96 -41.80
N SER A 796 28.95 25.90 -42.92
CA SER A 796 30.41 25.79 -42.95
C SER A 796 31.10 27.00 -42.33
N PHE A 797 30.65 28.22 -42.64
CA PHE A 797 31.18 29.44 -42.00
C PHE A 797 30.93 29.48 -40.50
N LYS A 798 29.73 29.10 -40.04
CA LYS A 798 29.45 28.98 -38.59
C LYS A 798 30.32 27.94 -37.90
N LYS A 799 30.76 26.91 -38.61
CA LYS A 799 31.68 25.89 -38.08
C LYS A 799 33.11 26.42 -38.00
N LEU A 800 33.54 27.19 -38.99
CA LEU A 800 34.82 27.90 -38.99
C LEU A 800 34.91 28.88 -37.80
N GLU A 801 33.91 29.75 -37.62
CA GLU A 801 33.87 30.71 -36.51
C GLU A 801 33.96 30.04 -35.13
N LYS A 802 33.29 28.90 -34.94
CA LYS A 802 33.38 28.12 -33.69
C LYS A 802 34.75 27.51 -33.46
N THR A 803 35.49 27.22 -34.53
CA THR A 803 36.82 26.62 -34.46
C THR A 803 37.87 27.69 -34.14
N GLU A 804 37.74 28.89 -34.70
CA GLU A 804 38.59 30.06 -34.39
C GLU A 804 38.42 30.52 -32.93
N ASN A 805 37.18 30.66 -32.44
CA ASN A 805 36.91 31.04 -31.04
C ASN A 805 37.52 30.05 -30.01
N HIS A 806 37.59 28.77 -30.34
CA HIS A 806 38.22 27.76 -29.47
C HIS A 806 39.76 27.78 -29.51
N ILE A 807 40.37 28.37 -30.54
CA ILE A 807 41.82 28.58 -30.63
C ILE A 807 42.21 29.83 -29.81
N GLU A 808 41.41 30.90 -29.84
CA GLU A 808 41.62 32.11 -29.03
C GLU A 808 41.45 31.85 -27.51
N GLU A 809 40.46 31.08 -27.08
CA GLU A 809 40.29 30.69 -25.65
C GLU A 809 41.46 29.86 -25.09
N LYS A 810 42.14 29.07 -25.94
CA LYS A 810 43.34 28.31 -25.53
C LYS A 810 44.59 29.17 -25.46
N HIS A 811 44.66 30.26 -26.21
CA HIS A 811 45.77 31.21 -26.14
C HIS A 811 45.65 32.16 -24.94
N SER A 812 44.45 32.56 -24.53
CA SER A 812 44.24 33.40 -23.33
C SER A 812 44.50 32.67 -22.01
N CYS A 813 44.38 31.34 -21.99
CA CYS A 813 44.63 30.54 -20.78
C CYS A 813 46.12 30.24 -20.53
N LYS A 814 47.02 30.48 -21.50
CA LYS A 814 48.47 30.26 -21.35
C LYS A 814 49.26 31.49 -20.90
N THR A 815 48.69 32.69 -20.99
CA THR A 815 49.35 33.94 -20.57
C THR A 815 49.20 34.27 -19.08
N CYS A 816 48.47 33.47 -18.30
CA CYS A 816 48.32 33.66 -16.85
C CYS A 816 49.27 32.82 -15.98
N ASP A 817 49.98 31.84 -16.54
CA ASP A 817 50.86 30.93 -15.77
C ASP A 817 52.36 31.29 -15.82
N GLU A 818 52.74 32.43 -16.42
CA GLU A 818 54.13 32.92 -16.43
C GLU A 818 54.41 34.13 -15.51
N LEU A 819 53.47 34.52 -14.64
CA LEU A 819 53.68 35.54 -13.61
C LEU A 819 53.02 35.15 -12.27
N SER A 820 53.53 34.10 -11.62
CA SER A 820 53.43 33.88 -10.17
C SER A 820 54.37 32.78 -9.69
#